data_AF-A0A3E0U1W7-F1
#
_entry.id   AF-A0A3E0U1W7-F1
#
_cell.length_a   1.000
_cell.length_b   1.000
_cell.length_c   1.000
_cell.angle_alpha   90.00
_cell.angle_beta   90.00
_cell.angle_gamma   90.00
#
_symmetry.space_group_name_H-M   'P 1'
#
loop_
_entity.id
_entity.type
_entity.pdbx_description
1 polymer ?
#
loop_
_entity_poly.entity_id
_entity_poly.type
_entity_poly.pdbx_seq_one_letter_code
_entity_poly.pdbx_strand_id
1 'polypeptide(L)'
;MKKTGFNYTALAVCLALTGCGGSSDSETSTNSSSNALPLVDAGARQDVDERSFVTLSGTATDAEGEVSFVWQQVSGTPVNLNNTNTLTPSFRAPATTNDESLVFRLTVTDSDNASSSDEVSIQVSDRRASPQGINENAQDRRNQANNNRRNDPRFVNNREVRTIDGSFNNQTNTLWGSSFSHLARWAVADYEDGIASLAGAARPSARVVSNNIHAQEDGEIIPNTFGTSDFLWQWGQFLDHDIGVTDGVEEAADIAVPRGDTYFDPRGTGEQTILFSRALFDHNTGTDQSNPREQENELTAWIDGSMIYGSDDERALALRVSEQSPYLATSEGNLLPFNITGQTNANAFGVDDAQLFLAGDIRANEQVGLAVMHTLWVREHNRIATDMAQANPDASGEQIYQAARRLVIAKIQIITYQEYLPALIGEDAISDYRGYNAAVNPGLFNEFAVAAYRYGHSLVNNQLLRLDAQGNSIEAGALSLRDAFFTAPNLLTNETSIDPILRGQASQLSQKLDVNVTHELRNFLFGKPGAGGLDLVSLNIQRGRDHGVPSYNDMRDVFGLERFTSFSEITSNSELAAALAQTYETVDDIDLFTGGLAEDPLSEVGSQMGELFRAMHIRQFEAFRDGDRFWYQRYLSPEELRLVEGTTLAEVIRANTSIGSELQDNVFYLKSN
;
A
#
# COMPACT_ATOMS: atom_id res chain seq x y z
N MET A 1 44.45 15.16 -22.42
CA MET A 1 44.36 15.06 -23.90
C MET A 1 43.31 16.05 -24.40
N LYS A 2 43.45 16.50 -25.65
CA LYS A 2 42.85 17.66 -26.33
C LYS A 2 41.43 18.09 -25.92
N LYS A 3 41.30 19.41 -25.75
CA LYS A 3 40.08 20.24 -25.70
C LYS A 3 39.44 20.39 -27.09
N THR A 4 38.10 20.40 -27.13
CA THR A 4 37.20 21.12 -28.06
C THR A 4 35.81 21.01 -27.44
N GLY A 5 34.94 22.01 -27.27
CA GLY A 5 34.89 23.41 -27.69
C GLY A 5 33.40 23.78 -27.71
N PHE A 6 32.89 24.38 -26.63
CA PHE A 6 31.53 24.94 -26.55
C PHE A 6 31.57 26.39 -27.02
N ASN A 7 30.69 26.78 -27.95
CA ASN A 7 30.40 28.18 -28.23
C ASN A 7 28.90 28.41 -28.10
N TYR A 8 28.55 29.25 -27.11
CA TYR A 8 27.29 29.97 -27.03
C TYR A 8 27.41 31.25 -27.85
N THR A 9 26.35 31.68 -28.54
CA THR A 9 26.13 33.10 -28.79
C THR A 9 24.63 33.38 -28.93
N ALA A 10 24.18 34.37 -28.18
CA ALA A 10 22.80 34.82 -28.07
C ALA A 10 22.57 36.11 -28.90
N LEU A 11 21.33 36.21 -29.41
CA LEU A 11 20.45 37.37 -29.58
C LEU A 11 21.01 38.79 -29.90
N ALA A 12 20.48 39.38 -30.99
CA ALA A 12 19.51 40.49 -31.00
C ALA A 12 19.78 41.62 -32.03
N VAL A 13 18.86 41.70 -33.01
CA VAL A 13 18.06 42.86 -33.48
C VAL A 13 18.70 44.27 -33.54
N CYS A 14 18.71 44.89 -34.73
CA CYS A 14 18.04 46.18 -34.99
C CYS A 14 17.97 46.58 -36.48
N LEU A 15 16.87 47.26 -36.84
CA LEU A 15 16.45 47.79 -38.15
C LEU A 15 17.29 48.99 -38.65
N ALA A 16 17.38 49.17 -39.98
CA ALA A 16 16.74 50.29 -40.73
C ALA A 16 17.12 50.36 -42.24
N LEU A 17 16.07 50.46 -43.10
CA LEU A 17 15.87 51.31 -44.32
C LEU A 17 16.97 51.34 -45.41
N THR A 18 16.77 51.31 -46.73
CA THR A 18 15.67 51.60 -47.68
C THR A 18 16.16 51.18 -49.08
N GLY A 19 15.26 50.85 -50.03
CA GLY A 19 15.62 50.82 -51.46
C GLY A 19 14.60 50.14 -52.37
N CYS A 20 13.81 50.94 -53.08
CA CYS A 20 12.80 50.53 -54.07
C CYS A 20 13.44 50.22 -55.44
N GLY A 21 12.84 49.31 -56.23
CA GLY A 21 13.17 49.12 -57.64
C GLY A 21 12.47 47.91 -58.25
N GLY A 22 11.39 48.14 -58.99
CA GLY A 22 10.57 47.08 -59.59
C GLY A 22 10.97 46.68 -61.01
N SER A 23 10.41 45.56 -61.47
CA SER A 23 9.65 45.42 -62.73
C SER A 23 9.41 43.93 -62.97
N SER A 24 8.17 43.62 -63.33
CA SER A 24 7.67 42.32 -63.79
C SER A 24 8.38 41.84 -65.05
N ASP A 25 8.52 40.52 -65.21
CA ASP A 25 7.83 39.80 -66.28
C ASP A 25 7.80 38.29 -65.99
N SER A 26 6.59 37.75 -66.12
CA SER A 26 6.22 36.36 -65.90
C SER A 26 6.46 35.54 -67.17
N GLU A 27 7.37 34.57 -67.13
CA GLU A 27 7.31 33.41 -68.01
C GLU A 27 6.66 32.23 -67.28
N THR A 28 5.54 31.79 -67.85
CA THR A 28 4.77 30.61 -67.48
C THR A 28 5.58 29.35 -67.74
N SER A 29 6.37 28.95 -66.75
CA SER A 29 6.79 27.56 -66.57
C SER A 29 5.55 26.73 -66.25
N THR A 30 5.23 25.76 -67.11
CA THR A 30 4.37 24.63 -66.74
C THR A 30 5.07 23.84 -65.64
N ASN A 31 4.98 24.33 -64.41
CA ASN A 31 5.41 23.61 -63.24
C ASN A 31 4.34 22.53 -63.03
N SER A 32 4.61 21.31 -63.49
CA SER A 32 4.00 20.16 -62.85
C SER A 32 4.47 20.25 -61.40
N SER A 33 3.64 20.79 -60.51
CA SER A 33 3.87 20.65 -59.08
C SER A 33 3.93 19.15 -58.85
N SER A 34 5.14 18.62 -58.68
CA SER A 34 5.30 17.23 -58.27
C SER A 34 4.63 17.15 -56.91
N ASN A 35 3.54 16.39 -56.80
CA ASN A 35 2.86 16.21 -55.53
C ASN A 35 3.89 15.77 -54.48
N ALA A 36 4.06 16.58 -53.44
CA ALA A 36 4.97 16.25 -52.36
C ALA A 36 4.37 15.10 -51.53
N LEU A 37 5.20 14.25 -50.94
CA LEU A 37 4.68 13.26 -50.00
C LEU A 37 4.30 13.98 -48.69
N PRO A 38 3.19 13.58 -48.04
CA PRO A 38 2.87 14.07 -46.71
C PRO A 38 4.04 13.84 -45.73
N LEU A 39 4.31 14.83 -44.89
CA LEU A 39 5.18 14.64 -43.73
C LEU A 39 4.35 14.01 -42.61
N VAL A 40 4.85 12.92 -42.03
CA VAL A 40 4.17 12.14 -41.00
C VAL A 40 5.14 11.83 -39.87
N ASP A 41 4.62 11.90 -38.65
CA ASP A 41 5.30 11.49 -37.42
C ASP A 41 4.28 10.70 -36.58
N ALA A 42 4.58 9.45 -36.24
CA ALA A 42 3.70 8.59 -35.45
C ALA A 42 3.78 8.88 -33.92
N GLY A 43 4.65 9.81 -33.52
CA GLY A 43 4.86 10.21 -32.15
C GLY A 43 5.98 9.43 -31.45
N ALA A 44 6.28 9.82 -30.21
CA ALA A 44 7.30 9.16 -29.41
C ALA A 44 6.84 7.80 -28.87
N ARG A 45 7.82 6.90 -28.64
CA ARG A 45 7.61 5.66 -27.88
C ARG A 45 6.92 5.96 -26.54
N GLN A 46 6.00 5.09 -26.16
CA GLN A 46 5.37 5.09 -24.84
C GLN A 46 5.73 3.80 -24.12
N ASP A 47 5.99 3.89 -22.82
CA ASP A 47 6.11 2.75 -21.93
C ASP A 47 4.86 2.77 -21.03
N VAL A 48 4.08 1.69 -21.07
CA VAL A 48 2.76 1.60 -20.42
C VAL A 48 2.63 0.26 -19.71
N ASP A 49 1.79 0.22 -18.70
CA ASP A 49 1.47 -1.04 -18.02
C ASP A 49 0.45 -1.84 -18.84
N GLU A 50 0.49 -3.17 -18.72
CA GLU A 50 -0.58 -4.01 -19.24
C GLU A 50 -1.96 -3.54 -18.77
N ARG A 51 -3.00 -3.80 -19.57
CA ARG A 51 -4.40 -3.40 -19.29
C ARG A 51 -4.66 -1.88 -19.21
N SER A 52 -3.63 -1.04 -19.26
CA SER A 52 -3.79 0.42 -19.30
C SER A 52 -4.39 0.90 -20.63
N PHE A 53 -5.04 2.05 -20.63
CA PHE A 53 -5.46 2.69 -21.87
C PHE A 53 -4.31 3.50 -22.46
N VAL A 54 -4.10 3.33 -23.76
CA VAL A 54 -3.05 4.00 -24.51
C VAL A 54 -3.68 4.91 -25.54
N THR A 55 -3.20 6.15 -25.64
CA THR A 55 -3.55 7.06 -26.74
C THR A 55 -2.30 7.36 -27.55
N LEU A 56 -2.33 7.02 -28.84
CA LEU A 56 -1.25 7.41 -29.76
C LEU A 56 -1.43 8.89 -30.13
N SER A 57 -0.34 9.57 -30.47
CA SER A 57 -0.38 10.99 -30.87
C SER A 57 0.50 11.17 -32.09
N GLY A 58 -0.10 11.12 -33.28
CA GLY A 58 0.58 11.40 -34.54
C GLY A 58 0.47 12.86 -34.95
N THR A 59 1.36 13.30 -35.84
CA THR A 59 1.24 14.57 -36.56
C THR A 59 1.39 14.34 -38.06
N ALA A 60 0.74 15.20 -38.85
CA ALA A 60 0.82 15.15 -40.29
C ALA A 60 0.67 16.54 -40.90
N THR A 61 1.45 16.83 -41.93
CA THR A 61 1.32 18.05 -42.74
C THR A 61 1.56 17.74 -44.20
N ASP A 62 0.81 18.39 -45.07
CA ASP A 62 0.94 18.30 -46.51
C ASP A 62 0.93 19.71 -47.11
N ALA A 63 1.73 19.95 -48.15
CA ALA A 63 1.87 21.30 -48.71
C ALA A 63 0.71 21.65 -49.66
N GLU A 64 -0.03 20.64 -50.13
CA GLU A 64 -1.03 20.70 -51.17
C GLU A 64 -2.47 20.64 -50.61
N GLY A 65 -2.68 20.16 -49.38
CA GLY A 65 -3.92 20.42 -48.64
C GLY A 65 -4.33 19.35 -47.63
N GLU A 66 -5.58 18.91 -47.73
CA GLU A 66 -6.21 17.98 -46.79
C GLU A 66 -5.61 16.57 -46.90
N VAL A 67 -5.47 15.90 -45.76
CA VAL A 67 -4.92 14.55 -45.65
C VAL A 67 -5.88 13.62 -44.92
N SER A 68 -5.75 12.32 -45.20
CA SER A 68 -6.46 11.25 -44.50
C SER A 68 -5.49 10.38 -43.71
N PHE A 69 -5.97 9.78 -42.61
CA PHE A 69 -5.17 9.02 -41.67
C PHE A 69 -5.66 7.58 -41.60
N VAL A 70 -4.74 6.64 -41.51
CA VAL A 70 -5.03 5.25 -41.15
C VAL A 70 -3.97 4.76 -40.18
N TRP A 71 -4.42 4.32 -39.02
CA TRP A 71 -3.60 3.59 -38.06
C TRP A 71 -3.79 2.08 -38.20
N GLN A 72 -2.68 1.36 -38.22
CA GLN A 72 -2.66 -0.09 -38.24
C GLN A 72 -1.63 -0.64 -37.25
N GLN A 73 -2.01 -1.66 -36.48
CA GLN A 73 -1.06 -2.44 -35.70
C GLN A 73 -0.21 -3.32 -36.63
N VAL A 74 1.11 -3.22 -36.50
CA VAL A 74 2.11 -3.93 -37.30
C VAL A 74 2.54 -5.24 -36.61
N SER A 75 2.75 -5.19 -35.29
CA SER A 75 3.20 -6.36 -34.51
C SER A 75 2.78 -6.29 -33.04
N GLY A 76 3.00 -7.40 -32.33
CA GLY A 76 2.63 -7.60 -30.92
C GLY A 76 1.26 -8.27 -30.77
N THR A 77 0.80 -8.43 -29.52
CA THR A 77 -0.53 -8.96 -29.22
C THR A 77 -1.62 -8.07 -29.84
N PRO A 78 -2.58 -8.63 -30.63
CA PRO A 78 -3.60 -7.82 -31.30
C PRO A 78 -4.47 -7.02 -30.33
N VAL A 79 -4.65 -5.72 -30.61
CA VAL A 79 -5.51 -4.82 -29.83
C VAL A 79 -6.63 -4.23 -30.69
N ASN A 80 -7.75 -3.87 -30.05
CA ASN A 80 -8.81 -3.14 -30.71
C ASN A 80 -8.48 -1.63 -30.70
N LEU A 81 -8.11 -1.09 -31.86
CA LEU A 81 -7.88 0.34 -32.05
C LEU A 81 -9.19 1.08 -32.30
N ASN A 82 -9.48 2.07 -31.46
CA ASN A 82 -10.56 3.03 -31.63
C ASN A 82 -10.05 4.27 -32.38
N ASN A 83 -10.91 4.86 -33.23
CA ASN A 83 -10.62 6.11 -33.96
C ASN A 83 -9.36 6.05 -34.85
N THR A 84 -9.16 4.93 -35.56
CA THR A 84 -8.00 4.67 -36.43
C THR A 84 -7.83 5.67 -37.58
N ASN A 85 -8.87 6.43 -37.89
CA ASN A 85 -8.89 7.48 -38.92
C ASN A 85 -8.63 8.90 -38.35
N THR A 86 -8.06 9.00 -37.15
CA THR A 86 -7.70 10.27 -36.51
C THR A 86 -6.21 10.29 -36.17
N LEU A 87 -5.67 11.46 -35.84
CA LEU A 87 -4.29 11.59 -35.35
C LEU A 87 -4.09 11.06 -33.92
N THR A 88 -5.17 10.75 -33.19
CA THR A 88 -5.14 10.31 -31.81
C THR A 88 -6.00 9.07 -31.57
N PRO A 89 -5.69 7.91 -32.20
CA PRO A 89 -6.38 6.67 -31.91
C PRO A 89 -6.04 6.20 -30.48
N SER A 90 -6.92 5.39 -29.93
CA SER A 90 -6.72 4.79 -28.61
C SER A 90 -6.93 3.27 -28.65
N PHE A 91 -6.35 2.58 -27.70
CA PHE A 91 -6.61 1.16 -27.46
C PHE A 91 -6.38 0.84 -25.99
N ARG A 92 -6.79 -0.37 -25.59
CA ARG A 92 -6.42 -0.95 -24.30
C ARG A 92 -5.23 -1.86 -24.47
N ALA A 93 -4.15 -1.60 -23.74
CA ALA A 93 -3.00 -2.49 -23.69
C ALA A 93 -3.49 -3.91 -23.29
N PRO A 94 -2.99 -4.96 -23.96
CA PRO A 94 -3.37 -6.32 -23.65
C PRO A 94 -2.90 -6.69 -22.23
N ALA A 95 -3.54 -7.69 -21.63
CA ALA A 95 -2.92 -8.41 -20.53
C ALA A 95 -1.78 -9.26 -21.10
N THR A 96 -0.61 -9.20 -20.49
CA THR A 96 0.57 -9.94 -20.97
C THR A 96 1.23 -10.67 -19.80
N THR A 97 1.96 -11.74 -20.11
CA THR A 97 2.71 -12.53 -19.11
C THR A 97 4.22 -12.34 -19.25
N ASN A 98 4.68 -11.44 -20.12
CA ASN A 98 6.05 -10.93 -20.20
C ASN A 98 6.01 -9.55 -20.88
N ASP A 99 6.99 -8.70 -20.63
CA ASP A 99 7.13 -7.44 -21.36
C ASP A 99 7.06 -7.66 -22.87
N GLU A 100 6.22 -6.89 -23.56
CA GLU A 100 6.07 -6.98 -25.01
C GLU A 100 6.05 -5.61 -25.68
N SER A 101 6.40 -5.58 -26.96
CA SER A 101 6.35 -4.35 -27.76
C SER A 101 5.26 -4.46 -28.82
N LEU A 102 4.30 -3.54 -28.77
CA LEU A 102 3.30 -3.34 -29.81
C LEU A 102 3.81 -2.26 -30.76
N VAL A 103 3.78 -2.52 -32.07
CA VAL A 103 4.20 -1.52 -33.07
C VAL A 103 2.98 -1.08 -33.86
N PHE A 104 2.81 0.22 -34.02
CA PHE A 104 1.71 0.84 -34.76
C PHE A 104 2.24 1.73 -35.87
N ARG A 105 1.62 1.66 -37.04
CA ARG A 105 1.94 2.49 -38.19
C ARG A 105 0.84 3.51 -38.42
N LEU A 106 1.23 4.78 -38.54
CA LEU A 106 0.38 5.85 -39.08
C LEU A 106 0.69 5.97 -40.57
N THR A 107 -0.31 5.78 -41.42
CA THR A 107 -0.26 6.10 -42.85
C THR A 107 -1.09 7.34 -43.14
N VAL A 108 -0.47 8.32 -43.78
CA VAL A 108 -1.10 9.58 -44.20
C VAL A 108 -1.18 9.58 -45.72
N THR A 109 -2.36 9.84 -46.28
CA THR A 109 -2.59 9.93 -47.73
C THR A 109 -3.19 11.28 -48.10
N ASP A 110 -2.55 11.97 -49.05
CA ASP A 110 -3.03 13.26 -49.57
C ASP A 110 -4.16 13.11 -50.59
N SER A 111 -4.66 14.25 -51.07
CA SER A 111 -5.73 14.32 -52.07
C SER A 111 -5.39 13.78 -53.46
N ASP A 112 -4.10 13.63 -53.78
CA ASP A 112 -3.57 13.08 -55.03
C ASP A 112 -3.20 11.57 -54.89
N ASN A 113 -3.54 10.95 -53.75
CA ASN A 113 -3.25 9.57 -53.37
C ASN A 113 -1.76 9.24 -53.18
N ALA A 114 -0.89 10.22 -52.96
CA ALA A 114 0.45 9.89 -52.47
C ALA A 114 0.41 9.68 -50.95
N SER A 115 1.21 8.73 -50.47
CA SER A 115 1.15 8.27 -49.08
C SER A 115 2.52 8.19 -48.44
N SER A 116 2.60 8.62 -47.19
CA SER A 116 3.77 8.45 -46.33
C SER A 116 3.37 7.74 -45.04
N SER A 117 4.31 7.08 -44.39
CA SER A 117 4.03 6.40 -43.12
C SER A 117 5.18 6.50 -42.14
N ASP A 118 4.83 6.51 -40.86
CA ASP A 118 5.78 6.40 -39.76
C ASP A 118 5.26 5.38 -38.72
N GLU A 119 6.16 4.87 -37.88
CA GLU A 119 5.85 3.84 -36.87
C GLU A 119 6.23 4.28 -35.46
N VAL A 120 5.39 3.93 -34.50
CA VAL A 120 5.64 4.11 -33.07
C VAL A 120 5.58 2.76 -32.36
N SER A 121 6.47 2.58 -31.38
CA SER A 121 6.48 1.42 -30.50
C SER A 121 5.86 1.77 -29.15
N ILE A 122 5.02 0.87 -28.64
CA ILE A 122 4.46 0.92 -27.30
C ILE A 122 5.00 -0.28 -26.55
N GLN A 123 5.82 -0.03 -25.53
CA GLN A 123 6.29 -1.07 -24.65
C GLN A 123 5.24 -1.31 -23.58
N VAL A 124 4.66 -2.50 -23.58
CA VAL A 124 3.72 -2.96 -22.56
C VAL A 124 4.52 -3.77 -21.55
N SER A 125 4.60 -3.26 -20.33
CA SER A 125 5.24 -3.97 -19.23
C SER A 125 4.27 -5.00 -18.65
N ASP A 126 4.72 -6.25 -18.57
CA ASP A 126 4.06 -7.26 -17.76
C ASP A 126 4.24 -6.86 -16.31
N ARG A 127 3.14 -6.44 -15.70
CA ARG A 127 3.18 -6.22 -14.27
C ARG A 127 3.15 -7.57 -13.57
N ARG A 128 2.26 -8.51 -13.94
CA ARG A 128 2.01 -9.76 -13.17
C ARG A 128 2.02 -9.52 -11.66
N ALA A 129 1.69 -8.30 -11.27
CA ALA A 129 1.97 -7.76 -9.98
C ALA A 129 0.67 -7.31 -9.39
N SER A 130 0.58 -7.51 -8.09
CA SER A 130 -0.43 -6.83 -7.32
C SER A 130 -0.30 -5.32 -7.39
N PRO A 131 -1.32 -4.56 -6.94
CA PRO A 131 -1.20 -3.11 -6.75
C PRO A 131 0.02 -2.67 -5.92
N GLN A 132 0.64 -3.58 -5.16
CA GLN A 132 1.84 -3.30 -4.34
C GLN A 132 3.15 -3.72 -5.05
N GLY A 133 3.09 -4.23 -6.27
CA GLY A 133 4.27 -4.67 -7.02
C GLY A 133 4.79 -6.04 -6.61
N ILE A 134 3.95 -6.93 -6.07
CA ILE A 134 4.34 -8.30 -5.71
C ILE A 134 4.18 -9.17 -6.95
N ASN A 135 5.29 -9.62 -7.52
CA ASN A 135 5.33 -10.34 -8.81
C ASN A 135 5.13 -11.87 -8.68
N GLU A 136 5.40 -12.43 -7.50
CA GLU A 136 5.13 -13.84 -7.25
C GLU A 136 3.63 -14.08 -7.11
N ASN A 137 3.11 -15.16 -7.68
CA ASN A 137 1.70 -15.52 -7.53
C ASN A 137 1.40 -15.94 -6.08
N ALA A 138 0.41 -15.31 -5.46
CA ALA A 138 -0.07 -15.62 -4.12
C ALA A 138 -0.50 -17.08 -3.94
N GLN A 139 -1.04 -17.71 -4.99
CA GLN A 139 -1.39 -19.13 -5.01
C GLN A 139 -0.16 -20.04 -4.92
N ASP A 140 0.97 -19.65 -5.52
CA ASP A 140 2.22 -20.41 -5.43
C ASP A 140 2.78 -20.33 -4.00
N ARG A 141 2.79 -19.14 -3.40
CA ARG A 141 3.12 -18.95 -1.97
C ARG A 141 2.24 -19.80 -1.07
N ARG A 142 0.93 -19.79 -1.30
CA ARG A 142 -0.05 -20.60 -0.57
C ARG A 142 0.29 -22.09 -0.65
N ASN A 143 0.56 -22.59 -1.86
CA ASN A 143 0.87 -23.99 -2.08
C ASN A 143 2.18 -24.37 -1.37
N GLN A 144 3.21 -23.52 -1.43
CA GLN A 144 4.48 -23.72 -0.73
C GLN A 144 4.29 -23.73 0.79
N ALA A 145 3.56 -22.76 1.34
CA ALA A 145 3.27 -22.70 2.77
C ALA A 145 2.51 -23.94 3.27
N ASN A 146 1.50 -24.39 2.53
CA ASN A 146 0.75 -25.61 2.86
C ASN A 146 1.62 -26.87 2.78
N ASN A 147 2.53 -26.95 1.81
CA ASN A 147 3.47 -28.08 1.69
C ASN A 147 4.51 -28.11 2.81
N ASN A 148 4.92 -26.93 3.30
CA ASN A 148 5.93 -26.78 4.34
C ASN A 148 5.34 -26.75 5.77
N ARG A 149 4.01 -26.75 5.90
CA ARG A 149 3.33 -26.64 7.20
C ARG A 149 3.71 -27.79 8.13
N ARG A 150 3.95 -27.46 9.39
CA ARG A 150 4.30 -28.46 10.42
C ARG A 150 3.10 -29.36 10.73
N ASN A 151 3.39 -30.59 11.14
CA ASN A 151 2.38 -31.55 11.61
C ASN A 151 2.35 -31.69 13.14
N ASP A 152 3.24 -31.00 13.84
CA ASP A 152 3.40 -31.05 15.29
C ASP A 152 3.83 -29.69 15.88
N PRO A 153 3.52 -29.41 17.17
CA PRO A 153 4.02 -28.24 17.87
C PRO A 153 5.55 -28.24 17.99
N ARG A 154 6.16 -27.06 18.02
CA ARG A 154 7.63 -26.92 18.09
C ARG A 154 8.10 -26.83 19.55
N PHE A 155 9.18 -27.55 19.87
CA PHE A 155 9.82 -27.49 21.19
C PHE A 155 11.31 -27.16 21.07
N VAL A 156 11.80 -26.29 21.95
CA VAL A 156 13.23 -26.00 22.12
C VAL A 156 13.56 -26.13 23.60
N ASN A 157 14.49 -27.02 23.95
CA ASN A 157 14.87 -27.31 25.34
C ASN A 157 13.65 -27.63 26.24
N ASN A 158 12.78 -28.53 25.78
CA ASN A 158 11.54 -28.94 26.46
C ASN A 158 10.52 -27.81 26.72
N ARG A 159 10.72 -26.61 26.17
CA ARG A 159 9.74 -25.53 26.17
C ARG A 159 9.08 -25.48 24.80
N GLU A 160 7.76 -25.52 24.77
CA GLU A 160 7.00 -25.26 23.55
C GLU A 160 7.25 -23.83 23.10
N VAL A 161 7.55 -23.65 21.83
CA VAL A 161 7.74 -22.34 21.20
C VAL A 161 6.73 -22.18 20.08
N ARG A 162 6.27 -20.94 19.89
CA ARG A 162 5.37 -20.56 18.81
C ARG A 162 6.00 -20.93 17.46
N THR A 163 5.24 -21.56 16.57
CA THR A 163 5.71 -21.82 15.20
C THR A 163 5.85 -20.49 14.44
N ILE A 164 6.52 -20.53 13.29
CA ILE A 164 6.65 -19.35 12.43
C ILE A 164 5.36 -19.11 11.65
N ASP A 165 4.71 -20.17 11.20
CA ASP A 165 3.46 -20.13 10.44
C ASP A 165 2.20 -19.90 11.29
N GLY A 166 2.33 -19.70 12.60
CA GLY A 166 1.21 -19.49 13.53
C GLY A 166 0.37 -20.73 13.84
N SER A 167 0.68 -21.91 13.27
CA SER A 167 0.01 -23.17 13.58
C SER A 167 0.22 -23.65 15.02
N PHE A 168 -0.64 -24.57 15.47
CA PHE A 168 -0.64 -25.18 16.80
C PHE A 168 -0.80 -24.22 17.99
N ASN A 169 -1.13 -22.95 17.78
CA ASN A 169 -1.47 -22.05 18.88
C ASN A 169 -2.71 -22.55 19.62
N ASN A 170 -3.84 -22.77 18.91
CA ASN A 170 -4.97 -23.45 19.50
C ASN A 170 -4.75 -24.98 19.48
N GLN A 171 -4.97 -25.66 20.60
CA GLN A 171 -4.69 -27.10 20.73
C GLN A 171 -5.72 -28.00 20.04
N THR A 172 -6.94 -27.49 19.81
CA THR A 172 -8.01 -28.25 19.13
C THR A 172 -8.12 -27.84 17.67
N ASN A 173 -8.13 -26.54 17.39
CA ASN A 173 -8.19 -25.99 16.04
C ASN A 173 -6.79 -25.52 15.61
N THR A 174 -5.90 -26.47 15.32
CA THR A 174 -4.46 -26.19 15.16
C THR A 174 -4.10 -25.27 13.99
N LEU A 175 -5.05 -24.94 13.11
CA LEU A 175 -4.87 -24.03 11.98
C LEU A 175 -5.52 -22.65 12.19
N TRP A 176 -6.21 -22.42 13.31
CA TRP A 176 -6.73 -21.08 13.58
C TRP A 176 -5.57 -20.09 13.67
N GLY A 177 -5.67 -19.01 12.89
CA GLY A 177 -4.68 -17.93 12.85
C GLY A 177 -3.35 -18.27 12.20
N SER A 178 -3.19 -19.46 11.59
CA SER A 178 -1.98 -19.76 10.80
C SER A 178 -1.95 -18.98 9.49
N SER A 179 -0.77 -18.82 8.88
CA SER A 179 -0.65 -18.33 7.50
C SER A 179 -1.48 -19.18 6.55
N PHE A 180 -2.10 -18.53 5.57
CA PHE A 180 -3.09 -19.07 4.63
C PHE A 180 -4.29 -19.75 5.30
N SER A 181 -4.74 -19.23 6.45
CA SER A 181 -6.08 -19.53 6.98
C SER A 181 -7.11 -18.56 6.39
N HIS A 182 -8.37 -18.99 6.31
CA HIS A 182 -9.46 -18.09 5.90
C HIS A 182 -9.53 -16.89 6.84
N LEU A 183 -9.77 -15.70 6.28
CA LEU A 183 -10.20 -14.56 7.07
C LEU A 183 -11.52 -14.91 7.75
N ALA A 184 -11.60 -14.70 9.06
CA ALA A 184 -12.84 -14.90 9.80
C ALA A 184 -13.88 -13.85 9.36
N ARG A 185 -15.17 -14.08 9.62
CA ARG A 185 -16.21 -13.09 9.33
C ARG A 185 -17.10 -12.82 10.53
N TRP A 186 -17.50 -11.57 10.70
CA TRP A 186 -18.59 -11.20 11.62
C TRP A 186 -19.95 -11.32 10.96
N ALA A 187 -20.02 -11.09 9.65
CA ALA A 187 -21.22 -11.18 8.83
C ALA A 187 -21.11 -12.29 7.79
N VAL A 188 -22.25 -12.66 7.19
CA VAL A 188 -22.24 -13.49 5.98
C VAL A 188 -21.67 -12.67 4.82
N ALA A 189 -20.95 -13.30 3.88
CA ALA A 189 -20.45 -12.62 2.69
C ALA A 189 -21.59 -12.01 1.86
N ASP A 190 -21.43 -10.74 1.49
CA ASP A 190 -22.44 -9.91 0.80
C ASP A 190 -22.08 -9.71 -0.68
N TYR A 191 -21.87 -10.81 -1.40
CA TYR A 191 -21.67 -10.78 -2.85
C TYR A 191 -22.99 -10.56 -3.59
N GLU A 192 -22.98 -9.84 -4.72
CA GLU A 192 -24.20 -9.54 -5.50
C GLU A 192 -24.94 -10.80 -5.96
N ASP A 193 -24.22 -11.84 -6.38
CA ASP A 193 -24.77 -13.16 -6.74
C ASP A 193 -24.95 -14.11 -5.53
N GLY A 194 -24.52 -13.67 -4.35
CA GLY A 194 -24.41 -14.48 -3.12
C GLY A 194 -23.29 -15.52 -3.17
N ILE A 195 -22.40 -15.48 -4.17
CA ILE A 195 -21.37 -16.50 -4.41
C ILE A 195 -19.98 -15.88 -4.42
N ALA A 196 -19.68 -15.00 -5.38
CA ALA A 196 -18.32 -14.51 -5.60
C ALA A 196 -18.23 -13.17 -6.38
N SER A 197 -19.30 -12.68 -6.99
CA SER A 197 -19.26 -11.39 -7.71
C SER A 197 -19.06 -10.22 -6.76
N LEU A 198 -18.35 -9.16 -7.16
CA LEU A 198 -18.12 -7.97 -6.31
C LEU A 198 -19.42 -7.47 -5.65
N ALA A 199 -19.33 -7.10 -4.38
CA ALA A 199 -20.45 -6.53 -3.64
C ALA A 199 -20.84 -5.14 -4.18
N GLY A 200 -22.12 -4.79 -4.02
CA GLY A 200 -22.62 -3.45 -4.28
C GLY A 200 -22.52 -3.05 -5.76
N ALA A 201 -22.99 -3.89 -6.68
CA ALA A 201 -22.92 -3.62 -8.12
C ALA A 201 -23.67 -2.34 -8.53
N ALA A 202 -24.68 -1.94 -7.74
CA ALA A 202 -25.42 -0.69 -7.92
C ALA A 202 -24.76 0.54 -7.28
N ARG A 203 -23.71 0.36 -6.45
CA ARG A 203 -23.00 1.47 -5.78
C ARG A 203 -22.20 2.28 -6.81
N PRO A 204 -21.96 3.58 -6.55
CA PRO A 204 -21.08 4.38 -7.39
C PRO A 204 -19.69 3.75 -7.55
N SER A 205 -18.99 4.06 -8.64
CA SER A 205 -17.58 3.67 -8.77
C SER A 205 -16.78 4.11 -7.54
N ALA A 206 -15.87 3.26 -7.07
CA ALA A 206 -14.96 3.58 -5.97
C ALA A 206 -14.21 4.91 -6.19
N ARG A 207 -13.87 5.25 -7.44
CA ARG A 207 -13.24 6.54 -7.78
C ARG A 207 -14.16 7.74 -7.63
N VAL A 208 -15.46 7.57 -7.90
CA VAL A 208 -16.46 8.62 -7.65
C VAL A 208 -16.57 8.88 -6.15
N VAL A 209 -16.63 7.82 -5.34
CA VAL A 209 -16.66 7.94 -3.86
C VAL A 209 -15.40 8.63 -3.35
N SER A 210 -14.22 8.22 -3.82
CA SER A 210 -12.93 8.84 -3.49
C SER A 210 -12.90 10.34 -3.81
N ASN A 211 -13.36 10.74 -5.00
CA ASN A 211 -13.39 12.15 -5.40
C ASN A 211 -14.38 13.00 -4.58
N ASN A 212 -15.56 12.46 -4.27
CA ASN A 212 -16.62 13.26 -3.67
C ASN A 212 -16.51 13.36 -2.14
N ILE A 213 -15.93 12.36 -1.48
CA ILE A 213 -15.98 12.23 -0.01
C ILE A 213 -14.59 12.27 0.63
N HIS A 214 -13.58 11.66 -0.01
CA HIS A 214 -12.26 11.45 0.62
C HIS A 214 -11.19 12.44 0.15
N ALA A 215 -11.58 13.49 -0.57
CA ALA A 215 -10.65 14.40 -1.20
C ALA A 215 -10.12 15.46 -0.22
N GLN A 216 -8.81 15.42 -0.01
CA GLN A 216 -8.02 16.51 0.56
C GLN A 216 -7.29 17.25 -0.58
N GLU A 217 -7.24 18.58 -0.51
CA GLU A 217 -6.56 19.40 -1.51
C GLU A 217 -5.02 19.23 -1.44
N ASP A 218 -4.33 19.50 -2.54
CA ASP A 218 -2.86 19.40 -2.59
C ASP A 218 -2.21 20.38 -1.59
N GLY A 219 -1.35 19.85 -0.72
CA GLY A 219 -0.69 20.59 0.35
C GLY A 219 -1.59 20.98 1.53
N GLU A 220 -2.88 20.63 1.53
CA GLU A 220 -3.75 20.84 2.69
C GLU A 220 -3.30 19.98 3.88
N ILE A 221 -3.46 20.50 5.10
CA ILE A 221 -3.14 19.79 6.35
C ILE A 221 -4.36 19.91 7.26
N ILE A 222 -4.93 18.77 7.63
CA ILE A 222 -6.04 18.64 8.57
C ILE A 222 -5.47 18.01 9.84
N PRO A 223 -5.03 18.83 10.83
CA PRO A 223 -4.28 18.33 11.98
C PRO A 223 -5.14 17.46 12.91
N ASN A 224 -4.51 16.43 13.48
CA ASN A 224 -5.14 15.59 14.49
C ASN A 224 -5.62 16.38 15.72
N THR A 225 -6.85 16.12 16.17
CA THR A 225 -7.48 16.86 17.28
C THR A 225 -7.23 16.25 18.66
N PHE A 226 -6.61 15.07 18.73
CA PHE A 226 -6.28 14.34 19.96
C PHE A 226 -4.80 14.50 20.35
N GLY A 227 -4.03 15.25 19.55
CA GLY A 227 -2.60 15.51 19.83
C GLY A 227 -1.69 14.33 19.52
N THR A 228 -2.13 13.35 18.73
CA THR A 228 -1.35 12.16 18.42
C THR A 228 -0.33 12.38 17.31
N SER A 229 0.87 11.87 17.52
CA SER A 229 1.99 11.99 16.58
C SER A 229 1.85 11.02 15.40
N ASP A 230 2.76 11.13 14.43
CA ASP A 230 2.89 10.18 13.33
C ASP A 230 3.20 8.75 13.78
N PHE A 231 3.65 8.54 15.02
CA PHE A 231 3.77 7.17 15.56
C PHE A 231 2.42 6.43 15.61
N LEU A 232 1.28 7.14 15.69
CA LEU A 232 -0.02 6.50 15.72
C LEU A 232 -0.28 5.68 14.43
N TRP A 233 -0.11 6.29 13.26
CA TRP A 233 -0.31 5.59 12.00
C TRP A 233 0.88 4.70 11.65
N GLN A 234 2.10 5.09 12.03
CA GLN A 234 3.28 4.27 11.73
C GLN A 234 3.26 2.94 12.50
N TRP A 235 2.86 2.96 13.78
CA TRP A 235 2.67 1.74 14.56
C TRP A 235 1.50 0.91 14.04
N GLY A 236 0.39 1.57 13.68
CA GLY A 236 -0.76 0.90 13.06
C GLY A 236 -0.37 0.14 11.79
N GLN A 237 0.39 0.76 10.89
CA GLN A 237 0.91 0.11 9.69
C GLN A 237 1.86 -1.05 10.03
N PHE A 238 2.80 -0.84 10.95
CA PHE A 238 3.75 -1.87 11.35
C PHE A 238 3.04 -3.10 11.96
N LEU A 239 1.96 -2.89 12.71
CA LEU A 239 1.15 -3.93 13.31
C LEU A 239 0.18 -4.60 12.32
N ASP A 240 -0.44 -3.85 11.41
CA ASP A 240 -1.24 -4.41 10.29
C ASP A 240 -0.41 -5.45 9.52
N HIS A 241 0.86 -5.10 9.26
CA HIS A 241 1.80 -5.96 8.57
C HIS A 241 2.28 -7.16 9.39
N ASP A 242 1.90 -7.27 10.67
CA ASP A 242 2.10 -8.46 11.50
C ASP A 242 0.95 -9.46 11.37
N ILE A 243 -0.26 -8.95 11.12
CA ILE A 243 -1.49 -9.72 11.28
C ILE A 243 -2.18 -10.05 9.97
N GLY A 244 -1.92 -9.30 8.88
CA GLY A 244 -2.73 -9.37 7.68
C GLY A 244 -2.02 -9.03 6.38
N VAL A 245 -2.18 -9.90 5.39
CA VAL A 245 -2.09 -9.51 3.98
C VAL A 245 -2.97 -10.43 3.15
N THR A 246 -3.63 -9.84 2.16
CA THR A 246 -4.30 -10.61 1.12
C THR A 246 -3.95 -9.97 -0.20
N ASP A 247 -3.09 -10.65 -0.94
CA ASP A 247 -2.67 -10.28 -2.27
C ASP A 247 -3.47 -11.03 -3.34
N GLY A 248 -3.44 -10.59 -4.60
CA GLY A 248 -3.98 -11.38 -5.69
C GLY A 248 -3.71 -10.80 -7.07
N VAL A 249 -3.46 -11.70 -8.01
CA VAL A 249 -3.07 -11.39 -9.40
C VAL A 249 -3.88 -12.16 -10.45
N GLU A 250 -4.74 -13.10 -10.04
CA GLU A 250 -5.42 -14.03 -10.97
C GLU A 250 -6.64 -13.42 -11.67
N GLU A 251 -7.38 -12.55 -11.00
CA GLU A 251 -8.64 -12.00 -11.50
C GLU A 251 -8.60 -10.46 -11.52
N ALA A 252 -8.75 -9.85 -12.69
CA ALA A 252 -8.85 -8.40 -12.83
C ALA A 252 -10.25 -7.90 -12.43
N ALA A 253 -10.30 -6.78 -11.72
CA ALA A 253 -11.53 -6.10 -11.35
C ALA A 253 -11.31 -4.57 -11.31
N ASP A 254 -10.75 -4.06 -12.41
CA ASP A 254 -10.34 -2.67 -12.59
C ASP A 254 -11.46 -1.67 -12.26
N ILE A 255 -11.08 -0.55 -11.66
CA ILE A 255 -12.00 0.45 -11.13
C ILE A 255 -12.32 1.48 -12.22
N ALA A 256 -13.60 1.63 -12.55
CA ALA A 256 -14.05 2.59 -13.57
C ALA A 256 -13.75 4.04 -13.15
N VAL A 257 -13.09 4.81 -14.01
CA VAL A 257 -12.82 6.24 -13.76
C VAL A 257 -13.98 7.08 -14.34
N PRO A 258 -14.51 8.07 -13.59
CA PRO A 258 -15.57 8.93 -14.12
C PRO A 258 -15.05 9.75 -15.30
N ARG A 259 -15.90 9.94 -16.32
CA ARG A 259 -15.54 10.73 -17.51
C ARG A 259 -15.09 12.13 -17.10
N GLY A 260 -13.91 12.52 -17.55
CA GLY A 260 -13.36 13.84 -17.27
C GLY A 260 -12.76 13.98 -15.88
N ASP A 261 -12.46 12.86 -15.20
CA ASP A 261 -11.65 12.86 -13.97
C ASP A 261 -10.35 13.63 -14.23
N THR A 262 -10.10 14.64 -13.39
CA THR A 262 -8.96 15.56 -13.53
C THR A 262 -7.61 14.86 -13.63
N TYR A 263 -7.47 13.69 -12.99
CA TYR A 263 -6.19 13.00 -12.83
C TYR A 263 -6.09 11.78 -13.74
N PHE A 264 -7.11 10.93 -13.74
CA PHE A 264 -7.09 9.63 -14.41
C PHE A 264 -7.78 9.64 -15.79
N ASP A 265 -8.62 10.63 -16.10
CA ASP A 265 -9.24 10.81 -17.43
C ASP A 265 -9.31 12.30 -17.86
N PRO A 266 -8.18 13.04 -17.89
CA PRO A 266 -8.20 14.47 -18.15
C PRO A 266 -8.69 14.85 -19.56
N ARG A 267 -8.73 13.88 -20.48
CA ARG A 267 -9.23 14.05 -21.85
C ARG A 267 -10.73 13.77 -21.98
N GLY A 268 -11.39 13.32 -20.92
CA GLY A 268 -12.83 13.07 -20.92
C GLY A 268 -13.25 11.92 -21.84
N THR A 269 -12.42 10.88 -21.97
CA THR A 269 -12.72 9.72 -22.82
C THR A 269 -13.91 8.93 -22.25
N GLY A 270 -14.00 8.81 -20.92
CA GLY A 270 -14.92 7.92 -20.23
C GLY A 270 -14.60 6.45 -20.37
N GLU A 271 -13.39 6.10 -20.82
CA GLU A 271 -12.95 4.70 -20.99
C GLU A 271 -11.91 4.29 -19.93
N GLN A 272 -11.29 5.25 -19.23
CA GLN A 272 -10.18 5.00 -18.32
C GLN A 272 -10.57 4.14 -17.09
N THR A 273 -9.61 3.37 -16.61
CA THR A 273 -9.75 2.52 -15.41
C THR A 273 -8.50 2.60 -14.55
N ILE A 274 -8.65 2.50 -13.23
CA ILE A 274 -7.53 2.26 -12.30
C ILE A 274 -7.36 0.74 -12.16
N LEU A 275 -6.13 0.25 -12.29
CA LEU A 275 -5.85 -1.18 -12.24
C LEU A 275 -6.15 -1.76 -10.85
N PHE A 276 -6.85 -2.89 -10.83
CA PHE A 276 -7.15 -3.63 -9.62
C PHE A 276 -7.23 -5.13 -9.90
N SER A 277 -6.69 -5.92 -8.98
CA SER A 277 -6.73 -7.38 -9.02
C SER A 277 -7.39 -7.90 -7.74
N ARG A 278 -8.32 -8.83 -7.90
CA ARG A 278 -9.04 -9.48 -6.80
C ARG A 278 -8.11 -10.32 -5.95
N ALA A 279 -8.46 -10.42 -4.68
CA ALA A 279 -7.69 -11.10 -3.66
C ALA A 279 -7.63 -12.63 -3.86
N LEU A 280 -6.53 -13.22 -3.38
CA LEU A 280 -6.36 -14.64 -3.14
C LEU A 280 -7.55 -15.18 -2.34
N PHE A 281 -8.02 -16.34 -2.74
CA PHE A 281 -9.14 -17.01 -2.12
C PHE A 281 -8.94 -18.52 -2.18
N ASP A 282 -9.65 -19.25 -1.32
CA ASP A 282 -9.67 -20.69 -1.39
C ASP A 282 -10.51 -21.15 -2.58
N HIS A 283 -9.88 -21.75 -3.59
CA HIS A 283 -10.53 -22.26 -4.80
C HIS A 283 -11.57 -23.37 -4.55
N ASN A 284 -11.68 -23.91 -3.32
CA ASN A 284 -12.78 -24.79 -2.92
C ASN A 284 -14.05 -24.04 -2.47
N THR A 285 -14.01 -22.72 -2.43
CA THR A 285 -15.11 -21.82 -2.06
C THR A 285 -15.57 -20.99 -3.27
N GLY A 286 -16.61 -20.17 -3.12
CA GLY A 286 -17.17 -19.39 -4.24
C GLY A 286 -17.84 -20.28 -5.30
N THR A 287 -18.45 -21.39 -4.86
CA THR A 287 -19.02 -22.42 -5.76
C THR A 287 -20.53 -22.28 -5.91
N ASP A 288 -21.23 -21.93 -4.82
CA ASP A 288 -22.66 -21.63 -4.77
C ASP A 288 -22.99 -20.80 -3.52
N GLN A 289 -24.26 -20.41 -3.36
CA GLN A 289 -24.69 -19.51 -2.27
C GLN A 289 -24.54 -20.11 -0.86
N SER A 290 -24.39 -21.43 -0.74
CA SER A 290 -24.11 -22.10 0.54
C SER A 290 -22.62 -22.19 0.86
N ASN A 291 -21.76 -21.88 -0.11
CA ASN A 291 -20.31 -21.88 -0.01
C ASN A 291 -19.72 -20.70 -0.80
N PRO A 292 -20.00 -19.44 -0.35
CA PRO A 292 -19.50 -18.23 -1.00
C PRO A 292 -17.98 -18.14 -0.93
N ARG A 293 -17.38 -17.22 -1.70
CA ARG A 293 -15.93 -17.05 -1.82
C ARG A 293 -15.31 -16.55 -0.51
N GLU A 294 -14.30 -17.28 -0.03
CA GLU A 294 -13.53 -16.94 1.17
C GLU A 294 -12.08 -16.60 0.85
N GLN A 295 -11.68 -15.39 1.25
CA GLN A 295 -10.30 -14.92 1.14
C GLN A 295 -9.42 -15.53 2.22
N GLU A 296 -8.14 -15.67 1.90
CA GLU A 296 -7.13 -16.16 2.83
C GLU A 296 -6.19 -15.04 3.29
N ASN A 297 -5.72 -15.16 4.52
CA ASN A 297 -4.67 -14.31 5.05
C ASN A 297 -3.32 -14.99 4.81
N GLU A 298 -2.40 -14.39 4.06
CA GLU A 298 -1.09 -15.01 3.80
C GLU A 298 -0.16 -14.93 5.03
N LEU A 299 -0.46 -14.05 5.98
CA LEU A 299 0.27 -13.95 7.25
C LEU A 299 -0.42 -14.74 8.36
N THR A 300 0.30 -14.90 9.47
CA THR A 300 -0.35 -15.33 10.71
C THR A 300 -1.29 -14.22 11.21
N ALA A 301 -2.41 -14.57 11.85
CA ALA A 301 -3.34 -13.59 12.42
C ALA A 301 -2.91 -13.07 13.80
N TRP A 302 -1.74 -13.48 14.29
CA TRP A 302 -1.32 -13.23 15.66
C TRP A 302 -0.51 -11.95 15.76
N ILE A 303 -0.58 -11.28 16.91
CA ILE A 303 0.41 -10.26 17.27
C ILE A 303 1.65 -11.01 17.78
N ASP A 304 2.45 -11.52 16.84
CA ASP A 304 3.56 -12.43 17.12
C ASP A 304 4.88 -12.08 16.43
N GLY A 305 4.99 -10.85 15.94
CA GLY A 305 6.22 -10.35 15.38
C GLY A 305 6.58 -11.00 14.04
N SER A 306 5.65 -11.66 13.35
CA SER A 306 5.82 -12.17 11.99
C SER A 306 6.33 -11.09 11.03
N MET A 307 6.02 -9.81 11.23
CA MET A 307 6.60 -8.71 10.44
C MET A 307 8.12 -8.56 10.62
N ILE A 308 8.70 -9.12 11.69
CA ILE A 308 10.14 -9.19 11.97
C ILE A 308 10.70 -10.58 11.63
N TYR A 309 9.95 -11.64 11.92
CA TYR A 309 10.45 -13.02 11.93
C TYR A 309 10.00 -13.89 10.73
N GLY A 310 9.09 -13.40 9.90
CA GLY A 310 8.46 -14.15 8.80
C GLY A 310 7.20 -14.91 9.24
N SER A 311 6.40 -15.30 8.25
CA SER A 311 5.19 -16.14 8.40
C SER A 311 5.36 -17.57 7.83
N ASP A 312 6.58 -17.92 7.42
CA ASP A 312 6.98 -19.25 6.97
C ASP A 312 8.45 -19.54 7.36
N ASP A 313 8.77 -20.83 7.53
CA ASP A 313 10.10 -21.27 8.02
C ASP A 313 11.25 -20.92 7.03
N GLU A 314 10.97 -20.73 5.73
CA GLU A 314 11.99 -20.38 4.73
C GLU A 314 12.42 -18.92 4.85
N ARG A 315 11.46 -18.00 4.90
CA ARG A 315 11.74 -16.57 5.13
C ARG A 315 12.37 -16.36 6.50
N ALA A 316 11.88 -17.04 7.54
CA ALA A 316 12.47 -16.97 8.88
C ALA A 316 13.93 -17.44 8.92
N LEU A 317 14.29 -18.45 8.14
CA LEU A 317 15.68 -18.90 8.02
C LEU A 317 16.54 -17.89 7.26
N ALA A 318 16.03 -17.30 6.17
CA ALA A 318 16.72 -16.29 5.37
C ALA A 318 17.05 -15.01 6.17
N LEU A 319 16.26 -14.71 7.22
CA LEU A 319 16.45 -13.56 8.09
C LEU A 319 17.50 -13.76 9.20
N ARG A 320 18.01 -14.98 9.38
CA ARG A 320 19.00 -15.31 10.42
C ARG A 320 20.41 -15.33 9.86
N VAL A 321 21.40 -15.00 10.69
CA VAL A 321 22.83 -15.17 10.33
C VAL A 321 23.13 -16.64 10.00
N SER A 322 22.53 -17.55 10.74
CA SER A 322 22.44 -18.98 10.46
C SER A 322 21.37 -19.62 11.36
N GLU A 323 20.96 -20.84 11.06
CA GLU A 323 20.00 -21.60 11.89
C GLU A 323 20.52 -21.84 13.32
N GLN A 324 21.84 -21.90 13.52
CA GLN A 324 22.45 -22.07 14.85
C GLN A 324 22.77 -20.73 15.53
N SER A 325 22.67 -19.62 14.81
CA SER A 325 22.94 -18.29 15.36
C SER A 325 21.76 -17.79 16.20
N PRO A 326 22.01 -17.10 17.31
CA PRO A 326 20.97 -16.39 18.05
C PRO A 326 20.51 -15.09 17.37
N TYR A 327 21.21 -14.64 16.33
CA TYR A 327 21.05 -13.30 15.75
C TYR A 327 20.30 -13.31 14.42
N LEU A 328 19.49 -12.26 14.23
CA LEU A 328 19.00 -11.86 12.91
C LEU A 328 20.14 -11.22 12.10
N ALA A 329 20.14 -11.48 10.80
CA ALA A 329 21.11 -10.91 9.88
C ALA A 329 20.92 -9.39 9.76
N THR A 330 22.01 -8.66 9.59
CA THR A 330 22.03 -7.22 9.34
C THR A 330 23.04 -6.90 8.24
N SER A 331 22.84 -5.76 7.57
CA SER A 331 23.82 -5.20 6.64
C SER A 331 24.74 -4.17 7.33
N GLU A 332 25.62 -3.53 6.56
CA GLU A 332 26.48 -2.46 7.07
C GLU A 332 25.65 -1.36 7.74
N GLY A 333 26.16 -0.81 8.84
CA GLY A 333 25.41 0.18 9.63
C GLY A 333 24.30 -0.42 10.50
N ASN A 334 24.32 -1.72 10.77
CA ASN A 334 23.32 -2.38 11.62
C ASN A 334 21.88 -2.11 11.11
N LEU A 335 21.73 -2.16 9.79
CA LEU A 335 20.48 -2.01 9.05
C LEU A 335 19.94 -3.40 8.67
N LEU A 336 18.72 -3.46 8.12
CA LEU A 336 18.15 -4.70 7.61
C LEU A 336 19.09 -5.38 6.58
N PRO A 337 19.09 -6.71 6.50
CA PRO A 337 19.84 -7.41 5.46
C PRO A 337 19.24 -7.10 4.07
N PHE A 338 20.04 -7.21 3.02
CA PHE A 338 19.54 -7.10 1.64
C PHE A 338 18.96 -8.44 1.17
N ASN A 339 17.98 -8.39 0.26
CA ASN A 339 17.31 -9.57 -0.28
C ASN A 339 18.16 -10.31 -1.33
N ILE A 340 19.33 -10.81 -0.92
CA ILE A 340 20.27 -11.55 -1.77
C ILE A 340 19.87 -13.02 -1.99
N THR A 341 18.82 -13.48 -1.32
CA THR A 341 18.29 -14.86 -1.40
C THR A 341 17.08 -14.98 -2.32
N GLY A 342 16.64 -13.89 -2.95
CA GLY A 342 15.52 -13.89 -3.91
C GLY A 342 14.18 -14.20 -3.25
N GLN A 343 13.99 -13.79 -1.99
CA GLN A 343 12.70 -13.89 -1.32
C GLN A 343 11.73 -12.88 -1.92
N THR A 344 10.43 -13.17 -1.85
CA THR A 344 9.42 -12.25 -2.39
C THR A 344 9.35 -10.96 -1.59
N ASN A 345 9.35 -9.85 -2.30
CA ASN A 345 9.12 -8.51 -1.76
C ASN A 345 8.11 -7.77 -2.64
N ALA A 346 7.36 -6.87 -2.02
CA ALA A 346 6.66 -5.83 -2.75
C ALA A 346 7.71 -4.95 -3.47
N ASN A 347 7.42 -4.60 -4.72
CA ASN A 347 8.36 -3.88 -5.57
C ASN A 347 7.62 -3.07 -6.66
N ALA A 348 6.83 -2.08 -6.25
CA ALA A 348 5.97 -1.30 -7.16
C ALA A 348 6.74 -0.58 -8.28
N PHE A 349 8.03 -0.27 -8.04
CA PHE A 349 8.89 0.46 -8.97
C PHE A 349 9.85 -0.43 -9.78
N GLY A 350 9.82 -1.75 -9.61
CA GLY A 350 10.69 -2.67 -10.35
C GLY A 350 12.19 -2.46 -10.08
N VAL A 351 12.54 -2.11 -8.83
CA VAL A 351 13.93 -2.05 -8.36
C VAL A 351 14.55 -3.45 -8.42
N ASP A 352 15.87 -3.59 -8.58
CA ASP A 352 16.50 -4.90 -8.41
C ASP A 352 16.24 -5.43 -6.98
N ASP A 353 15.61 -6.59 -6.85
CA ASP A 353 15.25 -7.18 -5.56
C ASP A 353 16.46 -7.28 -4.62
N ALA A 354 17.66 -7.54 -5.15
CA ALA A 354 18.89 -7.61 -4.35
C ALA A 354 19.30 -6.25 -3.73
N GLN A 355 18.71 -5.14 -4.19
CA GLN A 355 18.90 -3.79 -3.65
C GLN A 355 17.83 -3.42 -2.62
N LEU A 356 16.78 -4.21 -2.45
CA LEU A 356 15.76 -4.02 -1.43
C LEU A 356 16.17 -4.69 -0.12
N PHE A 357 15.71 -4.13 1.00
CA PHE A 357 15.87 -4.79 2.29
C PHE A 357 14.99 -6.04 2.38
N LEU A 358 15.44 -7.01 3.19
CA LEU A 358 14.69 -8.20 3.56
C LEU A 358 14.27 -8.08 5.03
N ALA A 359 12.98 -8.31 5.29
CA ALA A 359 12.39 -8.32 6.63
C ALA A 359 11.36 -9.46 6.74
N GLY A 360 10.73 -9.62 7.91
CA GLY A 360 9.69 -10.64 8.12
C GLY A 360 8.48 -10.48 7.20
N ASP A 361 7.99 -9.26 7.02
CA ASP A 361 6.92 -8.93 6.07
C ASP A 361 7.49 -8.55 4.69
N ILE A 362 6.73 -8.86 3.63
CA ILE A 362 7.14 -8.63 2.23
C ILE A 362 7.06 -7.14 1.82
N ARG A 363 6.35 -6.31 2.59
CA ARG A 363 6.09 -4.90 2.28
C ARG A 363 6.97 -3.94 3.09
N ALA A 364 7.99 -4.43 3.79
CA ALA A 364 8.85 -3.61 4.64
C ALA A 364 9.54 -2.43 3.94
N ASN A 365 9.70 -2.49 2.61
CA ASN A 365 10.27 -1.42 1.80
C ASN A 365 9.24 -0.40 1.31
N GLU A 366 7.94 -0.60 1.56
CA GLU A 366 6.86 0.21 1.01
C GLU A 366 7.12 1.69 1.21
N GLN A 367 7.48 2.11 2.42
CA GLN A 367 7.93 3.48 2.72
C GLN A 367 9.05 3.51 3.78
N VAL A 368 9.85 4.58 3.76
CA VAL A 368 11.08 4.73 4.56
C VAL A 368 10.90 4.60 6.09
N GLY A 369 9.86 5.20 6.67
CA GLY A 369 9.48 5.07 8.08
C GLY A 369 9.13 3.64 8.49
N LEU A 370 8.55 2.84 7.60
CA LEU A 370 8.27 1.42 7.87
C LEU A 370 9.58 0.62 7.94
N ALA A 371 10.49 0.82 6.98
CA ALA A 371 11.82 0.19 7.01
C ALA A 371 12.63 0.59 8.25
N VAL A 372 12.46 1.83 8.75
CA VAL A 372 13.01 2.29 10.02
C VAL A 372 12.46 1.48 11.19
N MET A 373 11.14 1.24 11.26
CA MET A 373 10.53 0.40 12.29
C MET A 373 11.04 -1.03 12.25
N HIS A 374 11.10 -1.66 11.08
CA HIS A 374 11.68 -3.00 10.94
C HIS A 374 13.14 -3.04 11.42
N THR A 375 13.95 -2.04 11.04
CA THR A 375 15.35 -1.93 11.50
C THR A 375 15.43 -1.83 13.02
N LEU A 376 14.62 -0.97 13.64
CA LEU A 376 14.57 -0.77 15.09
C LEU A 376 14.32 -2.10 15.83
N TRP A 377 13.36 -2.89 15.35
CA TRP A 377 12.97 -4.13 16.01
C TRP A 377 13.94 -5.30 15.76
N VAL A 378 14.63 -5.31 14.61
CA VAL A 378 15.78 -6.22 14.39
C VAL A 378 16.93 -5.91 15.36
N ARG A 379 17.20 -4.61 15.59
CA ARG A 379 18.20 -4.19 16.59
C ARG A 379 17.80 -4.63 17.99
N GLU A 380 16.53 -4.46 18.38
CA GLU A 380 16.09 -4.87 19.72
C GLU A 380 16.20 -6.38 19.92
N HIS A 381 15.89 -7.19 18.90
CA HIS A 381 16.13 -8.63 18.95
C HIS A 381 17.61 -8.93 19.20
N ASN A 382 18.51 -8.37 18.38
CA ASN A 382 19.95 -8.64 18.49
C ASN A 382 20.55 -8.12 19.80
N ARG A 383 20.02 -7.02 20.35
CA ARG A 383 20.40 -6.49 21.66
C ARG A 383 20.02 -7.47 22.77
N ILE A 384 18.76 -7.93 22.82
CA ILE A 384 18.31 -8.92 23.80
C ILE A 384 19.07 -10.24 23.65
N ALA A 385 19.28 -10.72 22.42
CA ALA A 385 20.04 -11.94 22.16
C ALA A 385 21.48 -11.84 22.66
N THR A 386 22.11 -10.66 22.51
CA THR A 386 23.45 -10.38 23.03
C THR A 386 23.49 -10.44 24.56
N ASP A 387 22.56 -9.76 25.23
CA ASP A 387 22.46 -9.77 26.69
C ASP A 387 22.27 -11.20 27.23
N MET A 388 21.41 -11.98 26.58
CA MET A 388 21.14 -13.38 26.94
C MET A 388 22.33 -14.30 26.70
N ALA A 389 23.05 -14.13 25.59
CA ALA A 389 24.25 -14.91 25.29
C ALA A 389 25.36 -14.65 26.32
N GLN A 390 25.51 -13.40 26.76
CA GLN A 390 26.46 -13.02 27.81
C GLN A 390 26.06 -13.60 29.18
N ALA A 391 24.76 -13.58 29.50
CA ALA A 391 24.25 -14.10 30.77
C ALA A 391 24.22 -15.63 30.83
N ASN A 392 24.07 -16.33 29.69
CA ASN A 392 23.93 -17.79 29.62
C ASN A 392 24.88 -18.41 28.57
N PRO A 393 26.21 -18.50 28.83
CA PRO A 393 27.18 -18.96 27.84
C PRO A 393 26.99 -20.41 27.35
N ASP A 394 26.29 -21.25 28.12
CA ASP A 394 26.04 -22.65 27.79
C ASP A 394 24.75 -22.84 26.95
N ALA A 395 23.95 -21.78 26.76
CA ALA A 395 22.74 -21.86 25.95
C ALA A 395 23.09 -21.91 24.45
N SER A 396 22.44 -22.81 23.73
CA SER A 396 22.54 -22.84 22.27
C SER A 396 21.97 -21.57 21.63
N GLY A 397 22.45 -21.21 20.44
CA GLY A 397 21.94 -20.04 19.73
C GLY A 397 20.44 -20.14 19.42
N GLU A 398 19.90 -21.34 19.19
CA GLU A 398 18.45 -21.53 19.02
C GLU A 398 17.66 -21.25 20.31
N GLN A 399 18.18 -21.63 21.49
CA GLN A 399 17.54 -21.28 22.77
C GLN A 399 17.50 -19.76 22.98
N ILE A 400 18.59 -19.08 22.64
CA ILE A 400 18.70 -17.62 22.79
C ILE A 400 17.80 -16.91 21.75
N TYR A 401 17.81 -17.34 20.48
CA TYR A 401 16.94 -16.80 19.43
C TYR A 401 15.46 -16.87 19.84
N GLN A 402 14.98 -18.04 20.30
CA GLN A 402 13.59 -18.19 20.72
C GLN A 402 13.25 -17.40 21.99
N ALA A 403 14.23 -17.20 22.88
CA ALA A 403 14.05 -16.36 24.06
C ALA A 403 13.97 -14.87 23.70
N ALA A 404 14.87 -14.38 22.86
CA ALA A 404 14.85 -13.01 22.35
C ALA A 404 13.56 -12.73 21.55
N ARG A 405 13.20 -13.62 20.61
CA ARG A 405 11.93 -13.55 19.86
C ARG A 405 10.73 -13.41 20.78
N ARG A 406 10.61 -14.27 21.80
CA ARG A 406 9.50 -14.22 22.75
C ARG A 406 9.43 -12.92 23.55
N LEU A 407 10.56 -12.35 23.96
CA LEU A 407 10.57 -11.06 24.68
C LEU A 407 10.24 -9.88 23.76
N VAL A 408 10.73 -9.88 22.52
CA VAL A 408 10.37 -8.86 21.52
C VAL A 408 8.87 -8.89 21.23
N ILE A 409 8.29 -10.07 21.02
CA ILE A 409 6.84 -10.23 20.83
C ILE A 409 6.07 -9.66 22.02
N ALA A 410 6.49 -9.98 23.24
CA ALA A 410 5.85 -9.44 24.44
C ALA A 410 5.91 -7.91 24.50
N LYS A 411 7.03 -7.28 24.10
CA LYS A 411 7.14 -5.83 24.03
C LYS A 411 6.18 -5.22 23.01
N ILE A 412 6.03 -5.83 21.84
CA ILE A 412 5.07 -5.40 20.81
C ILE A 412 3.64 -5.50 21.34
N GLN A 413 3.29 -6.61 22.00
CA GLN A 413 1.98 -6.80 22.63
C GLN A 413 1.73 -5.75 23.72
N ILE A 414 2.71 -5.46 24.57
CA ILE A 414 2.60 -4.46 25.64
C ILE A 414 2.38 -3.05 25.05
N ILE A 415 3.25 -2.60 24.15
CA ILE A 415 3.15 -1.27 23.53
C ILE A 415 1.80 -1.12 22.80
N THR A 416 1.37 -2.17 22.09
CA THR A 416 0.09 -2.16 21.37
C THR A 416 -1.08 -1.89 22.31
N TYR A 417 -1.17 -2.62 23.42
CA TYR A 417 -2.33 -2.55 24.32
C TYR A 417 -2.24 -1.46 25.38
N GLN A 418 -1.04 -0.97 25.71
CA GLN A 418 -0.82 0.00 26.78
C GLN A 418 -0.52 1.42 26.29
N GLU A 419 -0.08 1.60 25.03
CA GLU A 419 0.18 2.93 24.48
C GLU A 419 -0.64 3.21 23.22
N TYR A 420 -0.58 2.33 22.22
CA TYR A 420 -1.20 2.56 20.92
C TYR A 420 -2.73 2.49 20.93
N LEU A 421 -3.32 1.43 21.48
CA LEU A 421 -4.78 1.30 21.54
C LEU A 421 -5.43 2.41 22.39
N PRO A 422 -4.90 2.77 23.59
CA PRO A 422 -5.39 3.93 24.31
C PRO A 422 -5.35 5.24 23.50
N ALA A 423 -4.26 5.46 22.75
CA ALA A 423 -4.14 6.63 21.88
C ALA A 423 -5.14 6.68 20.72
N LEU A 424 -5.67 5.52 20.31
CA LEU A 424 -6.57 5.38 19.17
C LEU A 424 -8.05 5.32 19.57
N ILE A 425 -8.39 4.39 20.45
CA ILE A 425 -9.77 4.01 20.81
C ILE A 425 -10.19 4.48 22.22
N GLY A 426 -9.33 5.24 22.88
CA GLY A 426 -9.51 5.75 24.23
C GLY A 426 -8.98 4.81 25.30
N GLU A 427 -8.66 5.38 26.45
CA GLU A 427 -8.24 4.64 27.65
C GLU A 427 -9.30 3.61 28.07
N ASP A 428 -8.85 2.49 28.63
CA ASP A 428 -9.71 1.41 29.16
C ASP A 428 -10.71 0.80 28.15
N ALA A 429 -10.53 1.03 26.85
CA ALA A 429 -11.43 0.50 25.81
C ALA A 429 -11.37 -1.02 25.68
N ILE A 430 -10.18 -1.61 25.87
CA ILE A 430 -9.98 -3.07 25.92
C ILE A 430 -10.16 -3.53 27.37
N SER A 431 -11.04 -4.50 27.61
CA SER A 431 -11.28 -5.03 28.96
C SER A 431 -10.04 -5.67 29.58
N ASP A 432 -9.92 -5.75 30.91
CA ASP A 432 -8.79 -6.46 31.56
C ASP A 432 -8.64 -7.92 31.09
N TYR A 433 -7.39 -8.39 30.94
CA TYR A 433 -7.11 -9.76 30.55
C TYR A 433 -7.57 -10.77 31.64
N ARG A 434 -8.41 -11.74 31.24
CA ARG A 434 -8.97 -12.76 32.14
C ARG A 434 -8.37 -14.16 31.95
N GLY A 435 -7.32 -14.27 31.14
CA GLY A 435 -6.69 -15.54 30.79
C GLY A 435 -7.11 -16.06 29.41
N TYR A 436 -6.28 -16.94 28.86
CA TYR A 436 -6.49 -17.56 27.55
C TYR A 436 -7.81 -18.35 27.50
N ASN A 437 -8.57 -18.12 26.44
CA ASN A 437 -9.82 -18.82 26.14
C ASN A 437 -9.71 -19.58 24.82
N ALA A 438 -9.60 -20.91 24.91
CA ALA A 438 -9.47 -21.80 23.75
C ALA A 438 -10.69 -21.81 22.81
N ALA A 439 -11.84 -21.27 23.24
CA ALA A 439 -13.04 -21.17 22.41
C ALA A 439 -13.08 -19.89 21.55
N VAL A 440 -12.21 -18.92 21.81
CA VAL A 440 -12.09 -17.69 21.00
C VAL A 440 -11.32 -18.03 19.73
N ASN A 441 -11.91 -17.75 18.56
CA ASN A 441 -11.18 -17.76 17.29
C ASN A 441 -10.50 -16.39 17.13
N PRO A 442 -9.16 -16.34 17.10
CA PRO A 442 -8.38 -15.12 16.97
C PRO A 442 -8.07 -14.76 15.51
N GLY A 443 -8.67 -15.47 14.54
CA GLY A 443 -8.50 -15.15 13.13
C GLY A 443 -8.76 -13.67 12.85
N LEU A 444 -8.02 -13.14 11.88
CA LEU A 444 -8.23 -11.78 11.39
C LEU A 444 -9.60 -11.72 10.71
N PHE A 445 -10.48 -10.85 11.18
CA PHE A 445 -11.82 -10.68 10.61
C PHE A 445 -11.73 -9.90 9.31
N ASN A 446 -12.44 -10.37 8.28
CA ASN A 446 -12.38 -9.86 6.93
C ASN A 446 -12.81 -8.38 6.89
N GLU A 447 -13.92 -8.05 7.54
CA GLU A 447 -14.45 -6.69 7.66
C GLU A 447 -13.49 -5.76 8.41
N PHE A 448 -12.72 -6.30 9.36
CA PHE A 448 -11.67 -5.55 10.05
C PHE A 448 -10.48 -5.27 9.12
N ALA A 449 -9.97 -6.31 8.45
CA ALA A 449 -8.78 -6.24 7.59
C ALA A 449 -8.93 -5.30 6.39
N VAL A 450 -10.09 -5.33 5.71
CA VAL A 450 -10.25 -4.57 4.46
C VAL A 450 -10.97 -3.24 4.63
N ALA A 451 -11.49 -2.93 5.82
CA ALA A 451 -12.15 -1.66 6.11
C ALA A 451 -11.67 -1.03 7.42
N ALA A 452 -12.00 -1.59 8.58
CA ALA A 452 -11.80 -0.89 9.85
C ALA A 452 -10.34 -0.57 10.15
N TYR A 453 -9.41 -1.50 9.90
CA TYR A 453 -7.99 -1.28 10.19
C TYR A 453 -7.26 -0.42 9.14
N ARG A 454 -7.95 -0.07 8.05
CA ARG A 454 -7.44 0.87 7.04
C ARG A 454 -7.61 2.33 7.44
N TYR A 455 -8.12 2.60 8.64
CA TYR A 455 -8.25 3.96 9.18
C TYR A 455 -6.92 4.72 9.13
N GLY A 456 -5.78 4.01 9.26
CA GLY A 456 -4.45 4.61 9.26
C GLY A 456 -4.16 5.44 8.00
N HIS A 457 -4.80 5.13 6.87
CA HIS A 457 -4.63 5.88 5.62
C HIS A 457 -5.11 7.34 5.70
N SER A 458 -6.06 7.68 6.60
CA SER A 458 -6.50 9.06 6.80
C SER A 458 -5.51 9.87 7.67
N LEU A 459 -4.63 9.21 8.41
CA LEU A 459 -3.72 9.83 9.37
C LEU A 459 -2.38 10.27 8.75
N VAL A 460 -2.07 9.82 7.53
CA VAL A 460 -0.75 9.95 6.91
C VAL A 460 -0.50 11.37 6.42
N ASN A 461 0.64 11.95 6.78
CA ASN A 461 1.08 13.25 6.28
C ASN A 461 1.72 13.19 4.88
N ASN A 462 1.70 14.32 4.16
CA ASN A 462 2.32 14.46 2.82
C ASN A 462 3.87 14.41 2.84
N GLN A 463 4.47 14.45 4.02
CA GLN A 463 5.91 14.42 4.20
C GLN A 463 6.27 13.78 5.54
N LEU A 464 7.42 13.11 5.58
CA LEU A 464 8.08 12.63 6.78
C LEU A 464 9.12 13.66 7.22
N LEU A 465 8.97 14.22 8.42
CA LEU A 465 10.00 15.08 8.99
C LEU A 465 11.31 14.30 9.24
N ARG A 466 12.44 14.98 9.09
CA ARG A 466 13.78 14.47 9.43
C ARG A 466 14.50 15.48 10.31
N LEU A 467 14.64 15.17 11.59
CA LEU A 467 15.07 16.13 12.60
C LEU A 467 16.40 15.77 13.26
N ASP A 468 17.21 16.77 13.59
CA ASP A 468 18.39 16.61 14.44
C ASP A 468 18.00 16.47 15.93
N ALA A 469 18.99 16.27 16.80
CA ALA A 469 18.78 16.13 18.24
C ALA A 469 18.31 17.42 18.95
N GLN A 470 18.31 18.56 18.25
CA GLN A 470 17.80 19.84 18.73
C GLN A 470 16.37 20.12 18.22
N GLY A 471 15.80 19.22 17.43
CA GLY A 471 14.47 19.36 16.83
C GLY A 471 14.44 20.23 15.58
N ASN A 472 15.59 20.57 14.99
CA ASN A 472 15.64 21.30 13.71
C ASN A 472 15.66 20.32 12.54
N SER A 473 15.12 20.73 11.39
CA SER A 473 15.28 19.97 10.16
C SER A 473 16.76 19.77 9.81
N ILE A 474 17.14 18.54 9.46
CA ILE A 474 18.48 18.26 8.96
C ILE A 474 18.70 18.92 7.58
N GLU A 475 19.96 19.02 7.12
CA GLU A 475 20.31 19.63 5.83
C GLU A 475 19.54 19.03 4.64
N ALA A 476 19.26 17.72 4.68
CA ALA A 476 18.49 17.04 3.64
C ALA A 476 17.00 17.47 3.59
N GLY A 477 16.48 18.16 4.61
CA GLY A 477 15.09 18.60 4.70
C GLY A 477 14.10 17.49 5.05
N ALA A 478 12.79 17.78 5.04
CA ALA A 478 11.76 16.75 5.11
C ALA A 478 11.76 15.89 3.83
N LEU A 479 11.23 14.67 3.91
CA LEU A 479 11.08 13.76 2.77
C LEU A 479 9.62 13.77 2.34
N SER A 480 9.32 14.07 1.07
CA SER A 480 7.94 13.96 0.58
C SER A 480 7.48 12.50 0.64
N LEU A 481 6.17 12.26 0.86
CA LEU A 481 5.65 10.90 0.93
C LEU A 481 5.90 10.14 -0.39
N ARG A 482 5.71 10.81 -1.54
CA ARG A 482 6.02 10.25 -2.87
C ARG A 482 7.47 9.76 -2.98
N ASP A 483 8.43 10.54 -2.47
CA ASP A 483 9.85 10.19 -2.54
C ASP A 483 10.27 9.18 -1.46
N ALA A 484 9.39 8.88 -0.50
CA ALA A 484 9.63 7.91 0.56
C ALA A 484 9.33 6.46 0.14
N PHE A 485 8.57 6.25 -0.95
CA PHE A 485 8.18 4.90 -1.34
C PHE A 485 9.34 4.11 -1.95
N PHE A 486 9.65 2.92 -1.42
CA PHE A 486 10.71 2.01 -1.91
C PHE A 486 12.13 2.62 -2.03
N THR A 487 12.40 3.74 -1.36
CA THR A 487 13.71 4.42 -1.39
C THR A 487 14.56 4.21 -0.15
N ALA A 488 14.08 3.44 0.84
CA ALA A 488 14.75 3.22 2.11
C ALA A 488 16.22 2.76 1.98
N PRO A 489 16.57 1.79 1.11
CA PRO A 489 17.96 1.37 0.95
C PRO A 489 18.92 2.46 0.45
N ASN A 490 18.41 3.48 -0.25
CA ASN A 490 19.20 4.61 -0.74
C ASN A 490 19.41 5.69 0.33
N LEU A 491 18.48 5.79 1.29
CA LEU A 491 18.46 6.82 2.32
C LEU A 491 19.11 6.33 3.63
N LEU A 492 18.87 5.06 3.98
CA LEU A 492 19.39 4.42 5.17
C LEU A 492 20.73 3.78 4.83
N THR A 493 21.83 4.47 5.16
CA THR A 493 23.18 4.09 4.73
C THR A 493 24.15 3.84 5.88
N ASN A 494 23.74 4.13 7.12
CA ASN A 494 24.57 3.95 8.31
C ASN A 494 23.70 3.83 9.57
N GLU A 495 24.33 3.54 10.71
CA GLU A 495 23.64 3.22 11.95
C GLU A 495 22.71 4.32 12.48
N THR A 496 23.09 5.59 12.32
CA THR A 496 22.32 6.74 12.83
C THR A 496 21.35 7.31 11.81
N SER A 497 21.28 6.73 10.60
CA SER A 497 20.39 7.21 9.53
C SER A 497 18.90 7.06 9.84
N ILE A 498 18.53 6.20 10.81
CA ILE A 498 17.13 6.02 11.25
C ILE A 498 16.70 7.09 12.26
N ASP A 499 17.64 7.70 12.99
CA ASP A 499 17.36 8.60 14.11
C ASP A 499 16.57 9.85 13.68
N PRO A 500 16.89 10.54 12.56
CA PRO A 500 16.14 11.73 12.17
C PRO A 500 14.68 11.46 11.85
N ILE A 501 14.38 10.27 11.31
CA ILE A 501 13.02 9.87 10.95
C ILE A 501 12.21 9.56 12.21
N LEU A 502 12.80 8.82 13.17
CA LEU A 502 12.16 8.55 14.47
C LEU A 502 11.87 9.85 15.26
N ARG A 503 12.80 10.82 15.23
CA ARG A 503 12.55 12.16 15.82
C ARG A 503 11.43 12.89 15.10
N GLY A 504 11.40 12.82 13.77
CA GLY A 504 10.33 13.37 12.94
C GLY A 504 8.97 12.81 13.32
N GLN A 505 8.84 11.48 13.36
CA GLN A 505 7.61 10.78 13.72
C GLN A 505 7.12 11.14 15.12
N ALA A 506 8.03 11.32 16.08
CA ALA A 506 7.67 11.77 17.44
C ALA A 506 7.19 13.23 17.50
N SER A 507 7.64 14.07 16.57
CA SER A 507 7.47 15.53 16.64
C SER A 507 6.38 16.06 15.69
N GLN A 508 5.97 15.25 14.71
CA GLN A 508 4.97 15.61 13.73
C GLN A 508 3.59 15.14 14.21
N LEU A 509 2.63 16.07 14.22
CA LEU A 509 1.23 15.76 14.45
C LEU A 509 0.69 15.00 13.23
N SER A 510 0.04 13.87 13.46
CA SER A 510 -0.66 13.13 12.40
C SER A 510 -1.78 13.97 11.78
N GLN A 511 -2.27 13.57 10.61
CA GLN A 511 -3.54 14.08 10.11
C GLN A 511 -4.68 13.63 11.03
N LYS A 512 -5.86 14.20 10.87
CA LYS A 512 -7.06 13.81 11.60
C LYS A 512 -7.56 12.44 11.14
N LEU A 513 -8.10 11.64 12.08
CA LEU A 513 -8.89 10.47 11.72
C LEU A 513 -10.27 10.96 11.24
N ASP A 514 -10.48 11.00 9.94
CA ASP A 514 -11.76 11.29 9.29
C ASP A 514 -11.78 10.71 7.86
N VAL A 515 -12.76 11.09 7.04
CA VAL A 515 -12.86 10.62 5.65
C VAL A 515 -11.76 11.15 4.73
N ASN A 516 -11.01 12.19 5.11
CA ASN A 516 -10.05 12.80 4.19
C ASN A 516 -8.79 11.94 4.07
N VAL A 517 -8.35 11.74 2.84
CA VAL A 517 -7.07 11.09 2.55
C VAL A 517 -6.27 12.00 1.63
N THR A 518 -4.99 12.12 1.93
CA THR A 518 -4.12 13.07 1.27
C THR A 518 -4.07 12.90 -0.24
N HIS A 519 -3.87 14.02 -0.92
CA HIS A 519 -3.71 14.08 -2.37
C HIS A 519 -2.66 13.09 -2.90
N GLU A 520 -1.56 12.92 -2.16
CA GLU A 520 -0.45 12.01 -2.46
C GLU A 520 -0.90 10.55 -2.57
N LEU A 521 -1.71 10.07 -1.61
CA LEU A 521 -2.20 8.70 -1.57
C LEU A 521 -3.41 8.48 -2.50
N ARG A 522 -4.22 9.51 -2.71
CA ARG A 522 -5.46 9.41 -3.49
C ARG A 522 -5.26 9.54 -5.00
N ASN A 523 -4.17 10.18 -5.45
CA ASN A 523 -3.94 10.42 -6.87
C ASN A 523 -2.56 10.01 -7.38
N PHE A 524 -1.60 9.73 -6.49
CA PHE A 524 -0.21 9.49 -6.87
C PHE A 524 0.41 8.26 -6.19
N LEU A 525 -0.42 7.32 -5.70
CA LEU A 525 0.08 6.12 -5.04
C LEU A 525 0.99 5.35 -6.01
N PHE A 526 2.27 5.22 -5.65
CA PHE A 526 3.33 4.59 -6.44
C PHE A 526 3.57 5.15 -7.85
N GLY A 527 3.14 6.37 -8.15
CA GLY A 527 3.47 7.00 -9.42
C GLY A 527 2.42 8.00 -9.89
N LYS A 528 2.64 8.57 -11.09
CA LYS A 528 1.67 9.49 -11.69
C LYS A 528 0.53 8.70 -12.36
N PRO A 529 -0.71 9.21 -12.38
CA PRO A 529 -1.79 8.65 -13.19
C PRO A 529 -1.35 8.45 -14.64
N GLY A 530 -1.66 7.27 -15.21
CA GLY A 530 -1.22 6.88 -16.55
C GLY A 530 0.24 6.43 -16.67
N ALA A 531 0.99 6.43 -15.56
CA ALA A 531 2.38 5.94 -15.46
C ALA A 531 2.58 5.06 -14.21
N GLY A 532 1.60 4.22 -13.89
CA GLY A 532 1.59 3.33 -12.73
C GLY A 532 0.97 3.90 -11.44
N GLY A 533 0.55 5.17 -11.43
CA GLY A 533 -0.13 5.79 -10.29
C GLY A 533 -1.52 5.21 -10.02
N LEU A 534 -1.85 5.03 -8.75
CA LEU A 534 -3.12 4.49 -8.25
C LEU A 534 -3.80 5.46 -7.26
N ASP A 535 -5.02 5.11 -6.86
CA ASP A 535 -5.78 5.81 -5.81
C ASP A 535 -6.04 4.83 -4.65
N LEU A 536 -5.38 5.05 -3.51
CA LEU A 536 -5.48 4.17 -2.35
C LEU A 536 -6.91 4.04 -1.81
N VAL A 537 -7.70 5.12 -1.82
CA VAL A 537 -9.09 5.09 -1.35
C VAL A 537 -9.94 4.24 -2.28
N SER A 538 -9.76 4.43 -3.59
CA SER A 538 -10.46 3.62 -4.59
C SER A 538 -10.11 2.13 -4.43
N LEU A 539 -8.84 1.80 -4.17
CA LEU A 539 -8.41 0.43 -3.89
C LEU A 539 -9.02 -0.13 -2.60
N ASN A 540 -9.15 0.69 -1.53
CA ASN A 540 -9.77 0.25 -0.27
C ASN A 540 -11.25 -0.11 -0.44
N ILE A 541 -12.00 0.77 -1.09
CA ILE A 541 -13.43 0.56 -1.36
C ILE A 541 -13.62 -0.66 -2.26
N GLN A 542 -12.86 -0.75 -3.36
CA GLN A 542 -12.94 -1.88 -4.28
C GLN A 542 -12.54 -3.19 -3.61
N ARG A 543 -11.56 -3.18 -2.69
CA ARG A 543 -11.16 -4.36 -1.90
C ARG A 543 -12.25 -4.81 -0.94
N GLY A 544 -12.96 -3.88 -0.29
CA GLY A 544 -14.14 -4.23 0.49
C GLY A 544 -15.20 -4.96 -0.34
N ARG A 545 -15.50 -4.42 -1.53
CA ARG A 545 -16.45 -5.04 -2.47
C ARG A 545 -15.98 -6.40 -2.98
N ASP A 546 -14.69 -6.54 -3.26
CA ASP A 546 -14.04 -7.80 -3.66
C ASP A 546 -14.14 -8.89 -2.59
N HIS A 547 -14.07 -8.50 -1.31
CA HIS A 547 -14.15 -9.42 -0.17
C HIS A 547 -15.59 -9.73 0.26
N GLY A 548 -16.59 -9.15 -0.40
CA GLY A 548 -17.99 -9.34 -0.04
C GLY A 548 -18.27 -8.85 1.38
N VAL A 549 -17.66 -7.74 1.81
CA VAL A 549 -17.98 -7.16 3.12
C VAL A 549 -19.32 -6.40 3.03
N PRO A 550 -20.18 -6.49 4.06
CA PRO A 550 -21.47 -5.81 4.03
C PRO A 550 -21.36 -4.29 3.95
N SER A 551 -22.49 -3.64 3.67
CA SER A 551 -22.61 -2.19 3.81
C SER A 551 -22.30 -1.74 5.24
N TYR A 552 -21.99 -0.46 5.38
CA TYR A 552 -21.82 0.19 6.68
C TYR A 552 -23.01 -0.02 7.61
N ASN A 553 -24.24 0.20 7.14
CA ASN A 553 -25.44 0.10 7.95
C ASN A 553 -25.77 -1.37 8.33
N ASP A 554 -25.45 -2.33 7.47
CA ASP A 554 -25.57 -3.75 7.80
C ASP A 554 -24.55 -4.19 8.86
N MET A 555 -23.33 -3.65 8.80
CA MET A 555 -22.35 -3.89 9.85
C MET A 555 -22.72 -3.26 11.18
N ARG A 556 -23.41 -2.10 11.18
CA ARG A 556 -24.00 -1.55 12.42
C ARG A 556 -24.97 -2.55 13.05
N ASP A 557 -25.86 -3.17 12.26
CA ASP A 557 -26.79 -4.19 12.75
C ASP A 557 -26.07 -5.46 13.26
N VAL A 558 -25.03 -5.93 12.57
CA VAL A 558 -24.19 -7.07 13.02
C VAL A 558 -23.54 -6.80 14.39
N PHE A 559 -23.21 -5.55 14.70
CA PHE A 559 -22.68 -5.14 15.99
C PHE A 559 -23.76 -4.72 17.00
N GLY A 560 -25.04 -4.85 16.65
CA GLY A 560 -26.17 -4.49 17.51
C GLY A 560 -26.33 -2.98 17.72
N LEU A 561 -25.77 -2.17 16.81
CA LEU A 561 -25.87 -0.73 16.80
C LEU A 561 -27.09 -0.27 16.00
N GLU A 562 -27.61 0.92 16.31
CA GLU A 562 -28.75 1.48 15.60
C GLU A 562 -28.36 1.81 14.14
N ARG A 563 -29.15 1.33 13.18
CA ARG A 563 -29.01 1.73 11.77
C ARG A 563 -29.37 3.19 11.60
N PHE A 564 -28.60 3.91 10.81
CA PHE A 564 -28.95 5.28 10.45
C PHE A 564 -29.98 5.30 9.33
N THR A 565 -30.91 6.26 9.38
CA THR A 565 -31.97 6.43 8.37
C THR A 565 -31.77 7.67 7.49
N SER A 566 -30.80 8.52 7.84
CA SER A 566 -30.43 9.71 7.08
C SER A 566 -28.93 10.00 7.18
N PHE A 567 -28.36 10.60 6.13
CA PHE A 567 -26.92 10.93 6.09
C PHE A 567 -26.50 11.91 7.21
N SER A 568 -27.42 12.76 7.67
CA SER A 568 -27.18 13.71 8.77
C SER A 568 -27.10 13.08 10.15
N GLU A 569 -27.51 11.81 10.30
CA GLU A 569 -27.34 11.09 11.57
C GLU A 569 -25.94 10.50 11.71
N ILE A 570 -25.21 10.32 10.60
CA ILE A 570 -23.87 9.71 10.59
C ILE A 570 -22.82 10.69 11.15
N THR A 571 -22.94 11.97 10.79
CA THR A 571 -21.95 13.00 11.14
C THR A 571 -22.59 14.35 11.43
N SER A 572 -22.03 15.09 12.39
CA SER A 572 -22.37 16.48 12.66
C SER A 572 -21.85 17.45 11.60
N ASN A 573 -20.96 17.02 10.70
CA ASN A 573 -20.49 17.82 9.58
C ASN A 573 -21.54 17.83 8.45
N SER A 574 -22.27 18.96 8.33
CA SER A 574 -23.31 19.11 7.31
C SER A 574 -22.80 19.05 5.87
N GLU A 575 -21.52 19.41 5.62
CA GLU A 575 -20.93 19.35 4.28
C GLU A 575 -20.63 17.89 3.90
N LEU A 576 -20.09 17.11 4.84
CA LEU A 576 -19.88 15.67 4.66
C LEU A 576 -21.21 14.92 4.47
N ALA A 577 -22.22 15.21 5.30
CA ALA A 577 -23.56 14.63 5.12
C ALA A 577 -24.14 14.93 3.73
N ALA A 578 -23.93 16.16 3.23
CA ALA A 578 -24.36 16.54 1.88
C ALA A 578 -23.55 15.85 0.77
N ALA A 579 -22.25 15.65 0.95
CA ALA A 579 -21.39 14.93 0.01
C ALA A 579 -21.75 13.44 -0.07
N LEU A 580 -22.07 12.82 1.08
CA LEU A 580 -22.59 11.46 1.15
C LEU A 580 -23.93 11.35 0.40
N ALA A 581 -24.87 12.26 0.64
CA ALA A 581 -26.17 12.30 -0.02
C ALA A 581 -26.12 12.57 -1.53
N GLN A 582 -25.05 13.24 -2.00
CA GLN A 582 -24.81 13.45 -3.43
C GLN A 582 -24.16 12.23 -4.11
N THR A 583 -23.53 11.36 -3.32
CA THR A 583 -22.76 10.23 -3.82
C THR A 583 -23.56 8.93 -3.78
N TYR A 584 -24.20 8.64 -2.66
CA TYR A 584 -24.99 7.42 -2.44
C TYR A 584 -26.49 7.70 -2.55
N GLU A 585 -27.25 6.73 -3.06
CA GLU A 585 -28.72 6.84 -3.16
C GLU A 585 -29.37 6.73 -1.78
N THR A 586 -28.93 5.76 -0.98
CA THR A 586 -29.37 5.58 0.42
C THR A 586 -28.18 5.37 1.37
N VAL A 587 -28.40 5.61 2.66
CA VAL A 587 -27.47 5.30 3.75
C VAL A 587 -27.08 3.82 3.81
N ASP A 588 -27.93 2.93 3.27
CA ASP A 588 -27.68 1.49 3.19
C ASP A 588 -26.68 1.11 2.09
N ASP A 589 -26.34 2.03 1.17
CA ASP A 589 -25.38 1.77 0.10
C ASP A 589 -23.93 2.12 0.49
N ILE A 590 -23.72 2.74 1.65
CA ILE A 590 -22.40 3.25 2.04
C ILE A 590 -21.44 2.08 2.25
N ASP A 591 -20.30 2.09 1.54
CA ASP A 591 -19.23 1.12 1.75
C ASP A 591 -18.67 1.23 3.17
N LEU A 592 -18.42 0.10 3.83
CA LEU A 592 -17.99 0.02 5.24
C LEU A 592 -16.81 0.94 5.58
N PHE A 593 -15.78 0.98 4.72
CA PHE A 593 -14.63 1.87 4.89
C PHE A 593 -15.03 3.36 4.96
N THR A 594 -15.90 3.79 4.04
CA THR A 594 -16.37 5.18 3.99
C THR A 594 -17.26 5.51 5.17
N GLY A 595 -18.21 4.63 5.49
CA GLY A 595 -19.17 4.87 6.57
C GLY A 595 -18.51 4.93 7.95
N GLY A 596 -17.59 4.01 8.24
CA GLY A 596 -16.91 4.01 9.53
C GLY A 596 -15.95 5.19 9.75
N LEU A 597 -15.35 5.74 8.68
CA LEU A 597 -14.58 7.00 8.75
C LEU A 597 -15.46 8.24 8.83
N ALA A 598 -16.71 8.16 8.38
CA ALA A 598 -17.64 9.27 8.38
C ALA A 598 -18.28 9.52 9.75
N GLU A 599 -18.31 8.52 10.64
CA GLU A 599 -18.82 8.70 12.00
C GLU A 599 -17.99 9.73 12.79
N ASP A 600 -18.68 10.58 13.56
CA ASP A 600 -18.01 11.52 14.45
C ASP A 600 -17.21 10.78 15.55
N PRO A 601 -16.03 11.29 15.93
CA PRO A 601 -15.21 10.66 16.96
C PRO A 601 -15.89 10.73 18.34
N LEU A 602 -15.85 9.62 19.09
CA LEU A 602 -16.33 9.52 20.48
C LEU A 602 -15.36 10.21 21.45
N SER A 603 -15.27 11.53 21.33
CA SER A 603 -14.30 12.38 22.02
C SER A 603 -14.48 12.38 23.54
N GLU A 604 -15.69 12.13 24.02
CA GLU A 604 -16.03 12.05 25.45
C GLU A 604 -15.38 10.87 26.17
N VAL A 605 -14.97 9.83 25.43
CA VAL A 605 -14.17 8.70 25.93
C VAL A 605 -12.75 8.68 25.36
N GLY A 606 -12.32 9.77 24.71
CA GLY A 606 -10.98 9.89 24.15
C GLY A 606 -10.73 9.02 22.90
N SER A 607 -11.77 8.51 22.25
CA SER A 607 -11.61 7.74 21.02
C SER A 607 -11.58 8.66 19.81
N GLN A 608 -10.65 8.41 18.90
CA GLN A 608 -10.57 9.08 17.60
C GLN A 608 -11.55 8.49 16.57
N MET A 609 -12.24 7.41 16.92
CA MET A 609 -13.16 6.69 16.04
C MET A 609 -14.61 6.93 16.44
N GLY A 610 -15.49 6.76 15.48
CA GLY A 610 -16.91 6.57 15.74
C GLY A 610 -17.24 5.24 16.40
N GLU A 611 -18.52 5.07 16.72
CA GLU A 611 -19.10 3.94 17.41
C GLU A 611 -18.80 2.58 16.74
N LEU A 612 -19.03 2.44 15.43
CA LEU A 612 -18.87 1.16 14.74
C LEU A 612 -17.41 0.73 14.68
N PHE A 613 -16.53 1.60 14.18
CA PHE A 613 -15.11 1.27 14.08
C PHE A 613 -14.48 1.05 15.44
N ARG A 614 -14.84 1.83 16.47
CA ARG A 614 -14.39 1.58 17.84
C ARG A 614 -14.82 0.18 18.32
N ALA A 615 -16.08 -0.22 18.10
CA ALA A 615 -16.56 -1.54 18.49
C ALA A 615 -15.87 -2.68 17.75
N MET A 616 -15.61 -2.53 16.44
CA MET A 616 -14.86 -3.49 15.63
C MET A 616 -13.43 -3.66 16.14
N HIS A 617 -12.73 -2.56 16.46
CA HIS A 617 -11.37 -2.61 17.02
C HIS A 617 -11.35 -3.33 18.37
N ILE A 618 -12.25 -2.97 19.30
CA ILE A 618 -12.33 -3.64 20.60
C ILE A 618 -12.52 -5.16 20.41
N ARG A 619 -13.48 -5.57 19.58
CA ARG A 619 -13.79 -6.98 19.35
C ARG A 619 -12.62 -7.76 18.73
N GLN A 620 -11.94 -7.18 17.73
CA GLN A 620 -10.79 -7.83 17.09
C GLN A 620 -9.60 -7.95 18.05
N PHE A 621 -9.24 -6.87 18.74
CA PHE A 621 -8.08 -6.88 19.64
C PHE A 621 -8.34 -7.77 20.88
N GLU A 622 -9.55 -7.78 21.44
CA GLU A 622 -9.89 -8.75 22.48
C GLU A 622 -9.78 -10.20 21.97
N ALA A 623 -10.18 -10.47 20.71
CA ALA A 623 -10.01 -11.80 20.12
C ALA A 623 -8.53 -12.19 19.95
N PHE A 624 -7.69 -11.27 19.46
CA PHE A 624 -6.25 -11.50 19.34
C PHE A 624 -5.61 -11.82 20.69
N ARG A 625 -5.98 -11.09 21.75
CA ARG A 625 -5.44 -11.30 23.08
C ARG A 625 -5.94 -12.59 23.72
N ASP A 626 -7.26 -12.77 23.76
CA ASP A 626 -7.89 -13.82 24.56
C ASP A 626 -7.78 -15.19 23.88
N GLY A 627 -7.69 -15.22 22.55
CA GLY A 627 -7.48 -16.43 21.75
C GLY A 627 -6.02 -16.84 21.59
N ASP A 628 -5.05 -16.04 22.05
CA ASP A 628 -3.63 -16.37 21.95
C ASP A 628 -3.10 -17.12 23.19
N ARG A 629 -2.76 -18.40 23.02
CA ARG A 629 -2.14 -19.21 24.08
C ARG A 629 -0.72 -18.73 24.43
N PHE A 630 -0.06 -18.05 23.51
CA PHE A 630 1.26 -17.45 23.65
C PHE A 630 1.23 -15.98 24.09
N TRP A 631 0.06 -15.44 24.48
CA TRP A 631 -0.07 -14.10 25.05
C TRP A 631 0.90 -13.88 26.21
N TYR A 632 1.59 -12.74 26.26
CA TYR A 632 2.75 -12.56 27.14
C TYR A 632 2.45 -12.81 28.62
N GLN A 633 1.30 -12.37 29.14
CA GLN A 633 0.92 -12.56 30.55
C GLN A 633 0.70 -14.04 30.91
N ARG A 634 0.44 -14.89 29.91
CA ARG A 634 0.19 -16.33 30.04
C ARG A 634 1.43 -17.17 29.78
N TYR A 635 2.28 -16.73 28.84
CA TYR A 635 3.37 -17.53 28.27
C TYR A 635 4.74 -17.23 28.90
N LEU A 636 4.96 -16.01 29.38
CA LEU A 636 6.21 -15.64 30.04
C LEU A 636 6.28 -16.22 31.46
N SER A 637 7.50 -16.55 31.89
CA SER A 637 7.76 -16.81 33.30
C SER A 637 7.69 -15.50 34.11
N PRO A 638 7.53 -15.55 35.45
CA PRO A 638 7.59 -14.35 36.29
C PRO A 638 8.93 -13.59 36.21
N GLU A 639 10.00 -14.23 35.77
CA GLU A 639 11.28 -13.58 35.53
C GLU A 639 11.32 -12.87 34.19
N GLU A 640 10.82 -13.51 33.14
CA GLU A 640 10.71 -12.91 31.81
C GLU A 640 9.74 -11.73 31.80
N LEU A 641 8.62 -11.81 32.55
CA LEU A 641 7.67 -10.73 32.65
C LEU A 641 8.31 -9.45 33.20
N ARG A 642 9.17 -9.57 34.23
CA ARG A 642 9.91 -8.43 34.79
C ARG A 642 10.88 -7.77 33.81
N LEU A 643 11.25 -8.44 32.72
CA LEU A 643 12.15 -7.89 31.70
C LEU A 643 11.41 -7.02 30.67
N VAL A 644 10.08 -7.14 30.58
CA VAL A 644 9.28 -6.49 29.54
C VAL A 644 8.12 -5.65 30.09
N GLU A 645 7.70 -5.89 31.34
CA GLU A 645 6.62 -5.15 31.99
C GLU A 645 6.88 -3.64 31.96
N GLY A 646 5.89 -2.87 31.50
CA GLY A 646 5.97 -1.42 31.40
C GLY A 646 6.86 -0.90 30.26
N THR A 647 7.35 -1.76 29.36
CA THR A 647 8.13 -1.30 28.19
C THR A 647 7.33 -0.31 27.38
N THR A 648 7.92 0.86 27.11
CA THR A 648 7.37 1.83 26.15
C THR A 648 8.12 1.81 24.82
N LEU A 649 7.48 2.29 23.75
CA LEU A 649 8.14 2.46 22.46
C LEU A 649 9.32 3.46 22.55
N ALA A 650 9.20 4.50 23.37
CA ALA A 650 10.30 5.44 23.62
C ALA A 650 11.54 4.74 24.20
N GLU A 651 11.36 3.81 25.13
CA GLU A 651 12.46 3.03 25.70
C GLU A 651 13.12 2.11 24.67
N VAL A 652 12.34 1.45 23.82
CA VAL A 652 12.87 0.63 22.71
C VAL A 652 13.67 1.48 21.74
N ILE A 653 13.18 2.68 21.38
CA ILE A 653 13.91 3.62 20.52
C ILE A 653 15.25 4.01 21.16
N ARG A 654 15.25 4.45 22.42
CA ARG A 654 16.46 4.88 23.13
C ARG A 654 17.47 3.73 23.32
N ALA A 655 17.00 2.49 23.45
CA ALA A 655 17.86 1.33 23.60
C ALA A 655 18.59 0.92 22.29
N ASN A 656 18.13 1.39 21.13
CA ASN A 656 18.58 0.91 19.81
C ASN A 656 19.05 2.02 18.85
N THR A 657 19.17 3.25 19.34
CA THR A 657 19.54 4.44 18.56
C THR A 657 20.45 5.37 19.37
N SER A 658 20.90 6.49 18.77
CA SER A 658 21.60 7.55 19.51
C SER A 658 20.64 8.56 20.17
N ILE A 659 19.33 8.36 20.01
CA ILE A 659 18.29 9.21 20.58
C ILE A 659 18.25 9.05 22.10
N GLY A 660 18.32 10.17 22.81
CA GLY A 660 18.26 10.23 24.26
C GLY A 660 16.93 10.74 24.79
N SER A 661 17.00 11.70 25.71
CA SER A 661 15.85 12.28 26.39
C SER A 661 15.08 13.32 25.56
N GLU A 662 15.45 13.54 24.30
CA GLU A 662 14.74 14.48 23.42
C GLU A 662 13.34 14.00 23.02
N LEU A 663 13.06 12.69 23.04
CA LEU A 663 11.71 12.17 22.83
C LEU A 663 10.89 12.20 24.11
N GLN A 664 9.61 12.48 23.98
CA GLN A 664 8.61 12.26 25.01
C GLN A 664 8.52 10.77 25.40
N ASP A 665 8.06 10.50 26.63
CA ASP A 665 8.03 9.14 27.17
C ASP A 665 6.97 8.26 26.52
N ASN A 666 5.84 8.85 26.11
CA ASN A 666 4.84 8.23 25.24
C ASN A 666 4.91 8.91 23.87
N VAL A 667 5.55 8.25 22.91
CA VAL A 667 5.77 8.81 21.56
C VAL A 667 4.50 8.94 20.73
N PHE A 668 3.39 8.31 21.12
CA PHE A 668 2.11 8.40 20.40
C PHE A 668 1.44 9.76 20.54
N TYR A 669 1.83 10.57 21.53
CA TYR A 669 1.37 11.94 21.70
C TYR A 669 2.50 12.93 21.47
N LEU A 670 2.17 14.12 20.97
CA LEU A 670 3.12 15.23 20.99
C LEU A 670 3.33 15.70 22.42
N LYS A 671 4.55 16.17 22.69
CA LYS A 671 4.88 16.81 23.95
C LYS A 671 3.98 18.04 24.13
N SER A 672 3.13 18.03 25.16
CA SER A 672 2.34 19.22 25.53
C SER A 672 3.32 20.36 25.86
N ASN A 673 3.15 21.51 25.20
CA ASN A 673 3.94 22.72 25.50
C ASN A 673 3.65 23.27 26.90
#